data_AF-A0AAP0L7I6-F1
#
_entry.id   AF-A0AAP0L7I6-F1
#
_cell.length_a   1.000
_cell.length_b   1.000
_cell.length_c   1.000
_cell.angle_alpha   90.00
_cell.angle_beta   90.00
_cell.angle_gamma   90.00
#
_symmetry.space_group_name_H-M   'P 1'
#
loop_
_entity.id
_entity.type
_entity.pdbx_description
1 polymer ?
#
loop_
_entity_poly.entity_id
_entity_poly.type
_entity_poly.pdbx_seq_one_letter_code
_entity_poly.pdbx_strand_id
1 'polypeptide(L)'
;MVSAVSERAELAKLCSSRQWSKAIRLLDSLLARSLAIQDICNRAFCYSQLELHKHVIKDCDKAIELDRTRLQAYILKGKALSALGKKDEAITVWKQGYGCAISQSADLGLLLEVEELLACAKQSTSNASESHETESFSSSSVFQCQSKSNGIIEISSKPSDNLKVCTKSNGISKSAWSSCDTSEVSSNSSVTLKICRSDASDVHYKPNGTSIIIEEPNDKSEIQNKTNGDANKSIKVSAKGGQRTTSISLDFRLPRGIAQVNEGKYDQAISLFNQILKENPTYPEALIGRGTALAFQRELNAAITDFTEAIKSNPSAGEAWKRRGQARAALGEYSKAIDDLSKALEFEPNSSDVLHERGIVNFKFKDYNAAVEDLSLCVMVDKTNKSAYTYLGLSLSSIGEYERAKEAHMKSIQIDRCFLDGWIHLAQFYQDLANPAKALECLEHALQVDERFAKAFHLRGLLCHGMGEHRKAIKDLSTGLSIESSNIECLYLRASCYHAVGEYGEAVKDYDAVLELEIDSMEKFVLQCLAFYQKEIALYTASKVNSEFCWFDIDEDINPLFKEYWCKRAHPKDVCEKVFRQPPLRDSLKKGRLRKQDFIVTKQKATLIQAADFLGKKIQYTCPGFLPNRRQHRMAGLAAIEIAQKVVKAWRSLQGEWKHSSRNSSKNGKKARRKEKTHALSHNRGGAGCSTSSSSETSSYSIAEDKSPGNNMMSWKEVYSIAVKWRQISEPCDPVVWINKLSEEFNSGFGSHTPLIVGQAKVVRYFPNYQRVLTVAKRVMNETMYVYNAKDTIIDISEDGKLQDVLQAESCSDLYNAIGDTFWLATWCNSVAFEGKRIEGTRITLLKKAEQSKAFDFAIRTPCTPSRWDDYDTEMAMAWEAVCNAYCGEAYGSTDPGMLENVQDAILRMTYYWYNFMPLSRGSAAVGYVVLLGLFLAANMEVMASIPPGFQVDWEAILTSDPISFAETIKQWMCPSLKISNAWKDYPEVASTLPTTGSVVAALSYYDD
;
A
#
# COMPACT_ATOMS: atom_id res chain seq x y z
N MET A 1 -71.57 30.27 32.79
CA MET A 1 -71.05 29.67 31.54
C MET A 1 -70.05 30.56 30.80
N VAL A 2 -70.33 31.86 30.57
CA VAL A 2 -69.50 32.74 29.71
C VAL A 2 -67.99 32.72 30.00
N SER A 3 -67.56 32.80 31.26
CA SER A 3 -66.12 32.82 31.62
C SER A 3 -65.36 31.55 31.22
N ALA A 4 -65.96 30.37 31.43
CA ALA A 4 -65.30 29.08 31.15
C ALA A 4 -65.01 28.87 29.65
N VAL A 5 -65.82 29.45 28.76
CA VAL A 5 -65.56 29.43 27.31
C VAL A 5 -64.35 30.31 26.95
N SER A 6 -64.21 31.47 27.61
CA SER A 6 -63.07 32.37 27.45
C SER A 6 -61.76 31.72 27.89
N GLU A 7 -61.75 31.08 29.07
CA GLU A 7 -60.56 30.41 29.62
C GLU A 7 -60.09 29.24 28.73
N ARG A 8 -61.02 28.52 28.08
CA ARG A 8 -60.70 27.46 27.10
C ARG A 8 -60.12 28.00 25.80
N ALA A 9 -60.66 29.10 25.28
CA ALA A 9 -60.13 29.76 24.08
C ALA A 9 -58.74 30.34 24.33
N GLU A 10 -58.49 30.91 25.52
CA GLU A 10 -57.18 31.38 25.93
C GLU A 10 -56.18 30.23 26.09
N LEU A 11 -56.56 29.11 26.70
CA LEU A 11 -55.71 27.92 26.80
C LEU A 11 -55.27 27.41 25.41
N ALA A 12 -56.22 27.30 24.46
CA ALA A 12 -55.91 26.90 23.09
C ALA A 12 -54.91 27.86 22.42
N LYS A 13 -55.10 29.18 22.61
CA LYS A 13 -54.18 30.22 22.10
C LYS A 13 -52.80 30.15 22.75
N LEU A 14 -52.70 29.85 24.03
CA LEU A 14 -51.42 29.70 24.73
C LEU A 14 -50.66 28.46 24.24
N CYS A 15 -51.34 27.33 24.03
CA CYS A 15 -50.76 26.12 23.47
C CYS A 15 -50.31 26.31 22.02
N SER A 16 -51.13 26.92 21.14
CA SER A 16 -50.73 27.22 19.76
C SER A 16 -49.54 28.19 19.69
N SER A 17 -49.40 29.08 20.69
CA SER A 17 -48.28 30.00 20.84
C SER A 17 -47.08 29.40 21.60
N ARG A 18 -47.10 28.09 21.93
CA ARG A 18 -46.08 27.36 22.71
C ARG A 18 -45.75 27.98 24.08
N GLN A 19 -46.67 28.73 24.69
CA GLN A 19 -46.45 29.41 25.99
C GLN A 19 -46.80 28.49 27.17
N TRP A 20 -46.13 27.33 27.23
CA TRP A 20 -46.46 26.22 28.14
C TRP A 20 -46.51 26.62 29.62
N SER A 21 -45.60 27.47 30.11
CA SER A 21 -45.58 27.95 31.50
C SER A 21 -46.70 28.94 31.86
N LYS A 22 -47.48 29.42 30.89
CA LYS A 22 -48.75 30.13 31.11
C LYS A 22 -49.94 29.18 30.98
N ALA A 23 -49.90 28.27 30.00
CA ALA A 23 -50.92 27.21 29.85
C ALA A 23 -51.04 26.36 31.12
N ILE A 24 -49.92 25.98 31.74
CA ILE A 24 -49.88 25.27 33.03
C ILE A 24 -50.59 26.07 34.14
N ARG A 25 -50.28 27.36 34.31
CA ARG A 25 -50.92 28.20 35.33
C ARG A 25 -52.43 28.39 35.12
N LEU A 26 -52.89 28.42 33.86
CA LEU A 26 -54.31 28.43 33.53
C LEU A 26 -54.96 27.08 33.86
N LEU A 27 -54.31 25.97 33.50
CA LEU A 27 -54.72 24.60 33.86
C LEU A 27 -54.73 24.37 35.38
N ASP A 28 -53.80 24.94 36.14
CA ASP A 28 -53.80 24.90 37.61
C ASP A 28 -55.04 25.57 38.19
N SER A 29 -55.45 26.73 37.62
CA SER A 29 -56.67 27.42 38.02
C SER A 29 -57.94 26.64 37.66
N LEU A 30 -57.97 25.99 36.49
CA LEU A 30 -59.07 25.11 36.08
C LEU A 30 -59.17 23.87 36.99
N LEU A 31 -58.04 23.20 37.26
CA LEU A 31 -57.98 22.00 38.10
C LEU A 31 -58.30 22.28 39.58
N ALA A 32 -58.05 23.50 40.07
CA ALA A 32 -58.49 23.94 41.39
C ALA A 32 -60.01 24.18 41.49
N ARG A 33 -60.71 24.41 40.37
CA ARG A 33 -62.18 24.59 40.32
C ARG A 33 -62.92 23.31 39.95
N SER A 34 -62.35 22.49 39.07
CA SER A 34 -62.95 21.25 38.56
C SER A 34 -61.86 20.25 38.20
N LEU A 35 -61.85 19.09 38.87
CA LEU A 35 -60.78 18.09 38.76
C LEU A 35 -60.99 17.16 37.55
N ALA A 36 -60.99 17.75 36.35
CA ALA A 36 -61.25 17.04 35.10
C ALA A 36 -60.01 16.27 34.60
N ILE A 37 -60.17 14.96 34.34
CA ILE A 37 -59.09 14.06 33.88
C ILE A 37 -58.41 14.58 32.61
N GLN A 38 -59.17 15.15 31.67
CA GLN A 38 -58.64 15.74 30.45
C GLN A 38 -57.65 16.88 30.75
N ASP A 39 -57.89 17.69 31.77
CA ASP A 39 -57.01 18.82 32.12
C ASP A 39 -55.75 18.38 32.87
N ILE A 40 -55.83 17.28 33.62
CA ILE A 40 -54.65 16.60 34.15
C ILE A 40 -53.79 16.08 33.00
N CYS A 41 -54.39 15.45 31.98
CA CYS A 41 -53.69 15.00 30.77
C CYS A 41 -53.10 16.18 29.97
N ASN A 42 -53.84 17.28 29.84
CA ASN A 42 -53.37 18.51 29.16
C ASN A 42 -52.19 19.15 29.90
N ARG A 43 -52.19 19.13 31.24
CA ARG A 43 -51.09 19.66 32.06
C ARG A 43 -49.87 18.74 32.02
N ALA A 44 -50.06 17.43 32.07
CA ALA A 44 -49.01 16.45 31.82
C ALA A 44 -48.36 16.63 30.43
N PHE A 45 -49.17 16.88 29.40
CA PHE A 45 -48.66 17.24 28.07
C PHE A 45 -47.83 18.53 28.11
N CYS A 46 -48.33 19.61 28.73
CA CYS A 46 -47.56 20.86 28.85
C CYS A 46 -46.26 20.71 29.66
N TYR A 47 -46.22 19.84 30.68
CA TYR A 47 -44.98 19.48 31.38
C TYR A 47 -44.01 18.68 30.49
N SER A 48 -44.51 17.84 29.58
CA SER A 48 -43.65 17.09 28.64
C SER A 48 -42.94 18.02 27.65
N GLN A 49 -43.62 19.09 27.21
CA GLN A 49 -43.06 20.14 26.34
C GLN A 49 -42.06 21.07 27.05
N LEU A 50 -41.78 20.82 28.34
CA LEU A 50 -40.78 21.51 29.16
C LEU A 50 -39.79 20.51 29.81
N GLU A 51 -39.78 19.24 29.37
CA GLU A 51 -38.90 18.16 29.87
C GLU A 51 -39.03 17.89 31.39
N LEU A 52 -40.14 18.32 32.00
CA LEU A 52 -40.43 18.18 33.43
C LEU A 52 -40.97 16.78 33.76
N HIS A 53 -40.29 15.72 33.29
CA HIS A 53 -40.75 14.32 33.27
C HIS A 53 -41.30 13.80 34.61
N LYS A 54 -40.73 14.22 35.76
CA LYS A 54 -41.25 13.86 37.10
C LYS A 54 -42.67 14.40 37.37
N HIS A 55 -43.01 15.57 36.82
CA HIS A 55 -44.36 16.15 36.89
C HIS A 55 -45.30 15.47 35.89
N VAL A 56 -44.81 15.13 34.69
CA VAL A 56 -45.57 14.33 33.70
C VAL A 56 -46.03 13.02 34.31
N ILE A 57 -45.11 12.26 34.93
CA ILE A 57 -45.41 10.98 35.58
C ILE A 57 -46.46 11.17 36.68
N LYS A 58 -46.26 12.13 37.59
CA LYS A 58 -47.19 12.41 38.71
C LYS A 58 -48.61 12.75 38.25
N ASP A 59 -48.77 13.56 37.21
CA ASP A 59 -50.09 13.88 36.66
C ASP A 59 -50.70 12.71 35.89
N CYS A 60 -49.89 11.93 35.16
CA CYS A 60 -50.37 10.73 34.46
C CYS A 60 -50.79 9.62 35.44
N ASP A 61 -50.06 9.43 36.54
CA ASP A 61 -50.45 8.52 37.62
C ASP A 61 -51.81 8.90 38.18
N LYS A 62 -52.00 10.19 38.52
CA LYS A 62 -53.29 10.70 39.01
C LYS A 62 -54.41 10.58 37.97
N ALA A 63 -54.11 10.73 36.69
CA ALA A 63 -55.09 10.50 35.62
C ALA A 63 -55.50 9.02 35.52
N ILE A 64 -54.54 8.08 35.64
CA ILE A 64 -54.76 6.63 35.60
C ILE A 64 -55.49 6.13 36.86
N GLU A 65 -55.25 6.74 38.03
CA GLU A 65 -56.00 6.47 39.27
C GLU A 65 -57.48 6.84 39.13
N LEU A 66 -57.78 7.95 38.47
CA LEU A 66 -59.15 8.44 38.24
C LEU A 66 -59.86 7.73 37.08
N ASP A 67 -59.12 7.39 36.02
CA ASP A 67 -59.63 6.72 34.82
C ASP A 67 -58.54 5.87 34.14
N ARG A 68 -58.63 4.55 34.34
CA ARG A 68 -57.73 3.55 33.75
C ARG A 68 -57.93 3.35 32.24
N THR A 69 -58.96 3.94 31.64
CA THR A 69 -59.23 3.84 30.19
C THR A 69 -58.48 4.91 29.39
N ARG A 70 -57.92 5.93 30.08
CA ARG A 70 -57.32 7.12 29.46
C ARG A 70 -55.93 6.86 28.85
N LEU A 71 -55.90 6.25 27.67
CA LEU A 71 -54.69 5.85 26.93
C LEU A 71 -53.62 6.96 26.80
N GLN A 72 -54.05 8.22 26.64
CA GLN A 72 -53.19 9.41 26.61
C GLN A 72 -52.24 9.52 27.82
N ALA A 73 -52.68 9.11 29.02
CA ALA A 73 -51.85 9.15 30.22
C ALA A 73 -50.77 8.05 30.22
N TYR A 74 -51.07 6.86 29.69
CA TYR A 74 -50.09 5.78 29.54
C TYR A 74 -49.00 6.13 28.52
N ILE A 75 -49.37 6.75 27.39
CA ILE A 75 -48.43 7.25 26.38
C ILE A 75 -47.44 8.26 27.00
N LEU A 76 -47.97 9.31 27.64
CA LEU A 76 -47.17 10.38 28.24
C LEU A 76 -46.29 9.88 29.40
N LYS A 77 -46.81 9.00 30.26
CA LYS A 77 -46.05 8.37 31.35
C LYS A 77 -44.91 7.50 30.80
N GLY A 78 -45.17 6.64 29.82
CA GLY A 78 -44.15 5.79 29.22
C GLY A 78 -43.06 6.58 28.50
N LYS A 79 -43.43 7.63 27.74
CA LYS A 79 -42.47 8.56 27.12
C LYS A 79 -41.59 9.26 28.17
N ALA A 80 -42.18 9.73 29.27
CA ALA A 80 -41.45 10.35 30.37
C ALA A 80 -40.53 9.38 31.14
N LEU A 81 -40.93 8.10 31.30
CA LEU A 81 -40.08 7.06 31.89
C LEU A 81 -38.91 6.70 30.96
N SER A 82 -39.15 6.57 29.66
CA SER A 82 -38.11 6.30 28.66
C SER A 82 -37.08 7.44 28.59
N ALA A 83 -37.51 8.70 28.66
CA ALA A 83 -36.62 9.86 28.73
C ALA A 83 -35.77 9.91 30.01
N LEU A 84 -36.27 9.33 31.11
CA LEU A 84 -35.52 9.13 32.36
C LEU A 84 -34.69 7.83 32.38
N GLY A 85 -34.49 7.18 31.23
CA GLY A 85 -33.71 5.94 31.09
C GLY A 85 -34.40 4.67 31.60
N LYS A 86 -35.61 4.77 32.16
CA LYS A 86 -36.39 3.66 32.75
C LYS A 86 -37.17 2.90 31.67
N LYS A 87 -36.45 2.30 30.71
CA LYS A 87 -37.04 1.52 29.60
C LYS A 87 -37.96 0.40 30.10
N ASP A 88 -37.53 -0.32 31.13
CA ASP A 88 -38.28 -1.39 31.83
C ASP A 88 -39.73 -1.00 32.17
N GLU A 89 -39.82 0.12 32.88
CA GLU A 89 -41.07 0.71 33.37
C GLU A 89 -41.88 1.32 32.21
N ALA A 90 -41.22 1.94 31.22
CA ALA A 90 -41.88 2.50 30.05
C ALA A 90 -42.61 1.42 29.22
N ILE A 91 -41.92 0.32 28.91
CA ILE A 91 -42.50 -0.84 28.19
C ILE A 91 -43.66 -1.44 28.98
N THR A 92 -43.51 -1.56 30.30
CA THR A 92 -44.56 -2.07 31.19
C THR A 92 -45.81 -1.17 31.17
N VAL A 93 -45.63 0.15 31.22
CA VAL A 93 -46.73 1.13 31.16
C VAL A 93 -47.42 1.13 29.79
N TRP A 94 -46.67 1.06 28.68
CA TRP A 94 -47.28 0.98 27.34
C TRP A 94 -48.05 -0.33 27.15
N LYS A 95 -47.54 -1.48 27.62
CA LYS A 95 -48.27 -2.76 27.61
C LYS A 95 -49.57 -2.69 28.42
N GLN A 96 -49.57 -2.01 29.58
CA GLN A 96 -50.78 -1.80 30.38
C GLN A 96 -51.81 -0.94 29.63
N GLY A 97 -51.39 0.18 29.04
CA GLY A 97 -52.28 1.04 28.24
C GLY A 97 -52.89 0.31 27.06
N TYR A 98 -52.07 -0.47 26.32
CA TYR A 98 -52.51 -1.30 25.20
C TYR A 98 -53.55 -2.35 25.63
N GLY A 99 -53.31 -3.06 26.74
CA GLY A 99 -54.25 -4.03 27.30
C GLY A 99 -55.60 -3.41 27.70
N CYS A 100 -55.59 -2.21 28.28
CA CYS A 100 -56.81 -1.46 28.54
C CYS A 100 -57.53 -1.06 27.22
N ALA A 101 -56.78 -0.59 26.22
CA ALA A 101 -57.33 -0.12 24.95
C ALA A 101 -57.99 -1.23 24.10
N ILE A 102 -57.51 -2.47 24.16
CA ILE A 102 -58.17 -3.64 23.51
C ILE A 102 -59.57 -3.89 24.09
N SER A 103 -59.80 -3.58 25.36
CA SER A 103 -61.05 -3.93 26.06
C SER A 103 -62.22 -2.95 25.85
N GLN A 104 -62.00 -1.81 25.19
CA GLN A 104 -62.98 -0.72 25.04
C GLN A 104 -62.79 0.06 23.72
N SER A 105 -63.70 0.97 23.37
CA SER A 105 -63.57 1.83 22.19
C SER A 105 -62.55 2.95 22.41
N ALA A 106 -61.27 2.66 22.16
CA ALA A 106 -60.18 3.64 22.21
C ALA A 106 -60.14 4.57 20.97
N ASP A 107 -59.43 5.69 21.09
CA ASP A 107 -59.04 6.52 19.94
C ASP A 107 -57.99 5.77 19.10
N LEU A 108 -58.29 5.56 17.82
CA LEU A 108 -57.45 4.76 16.91
C LEU A 108 -56.06 5.38 16.70
N GLY A 109 -55.92 6.70 16.74
CA GLY A 109 -54.62 7.37 16.61
C GLY A 109 -53.74 7.13 17.82
N LEU A 110 -54.32 7.19 19.03
CA LEU A 110 -53.60 6.88 20.27
C LEU A 110 -53.29 5.38 20.41
N LEU A 111 -54.10 4.50 19.82
CA LEU A 111 -53.81 3.06 19.79
C LEU A 111 -52.58 2.76 18.92
N LEU A 112 -52.55 3.29 17.70
CA LEU A 112 -51.40 3.15 16.78
C LEU A 112 -50.12 3.73 17.39
N GLU A 113 -50.19 4.90 18.04
CA GLU A 113 -49.03 5.49 18.74
C GLU A 113 -48.44 4.54 19.82
N VAL A 114 -49.29 3.78 20.52
CA VAL A 114 -48.82 2.78 21.51
C VAL A 114 -48.23 1.54 20.82
N GLU A 115 -48.79 1.09 19.70
CA GLU A 115 -48.23 -0.03 18.94
C GLU A 115 -46.85 0.29 18.35
N GLU A 116 -46.67 1.50 17.79
CA GLU A 116 -45.37 1.97 17.29
C GLU A 116 -44.32 2.03 18.42
N LEU A 117 -44.66 2.60 19.58
CA LEU A 117 -43.76 2.66 20.73
C LEU A 117 -43.37 1.26 21.25
N LEU A 118 -44.31 0.31 21.23
CA LEU A 118 -44.04 -1.08 21.59
C LEU A 118 -43.24 -1.83 20.51
N ALA A 119 -43.37 -1.49 19.23
CA ALA A 119 -42.60 -2.06 18.14
C ALA A 119 -41.13 -1.60 18.16
N CYS A 120 -40.89 -0.29 18.30
CA CYS A 120 -39.56 0.29 18.48
C CYS A 120 -38.87 -0.27 19.74
N ALA A 121 -39.61 -0.45 20.84
CA ALA A 121 -39.08 -1.09 22.03
C ALA A 121 -38.62 -2.54 21.77
N LYS A 122 -39.41 -3.35 21.05
CA LYS A 122 -39.05 -4.74 20.71
C LYS A 122 -37.76 -4.83 19.89
N GLN A 123 -37.59 -3.97 18.89
CA GLN A 123 -36.35 -3.92 18.09
C GLN A 123 -35.11 -3.60 18.95
N SER A 124 -35.27 -2.79 20.01
CA SER A 124 -34.18 -2.51 20.95
C SER A 124 -33.85 -3.66 21.92
N THR A 125 -34.72 -4.68 22.03
CA THR A 125 -34.50 -5.87 22.88
C THR A 125 -34.13 -7.12 22.08
N SER A 126 -34.59 -7.29 20.84
CA SER A 126 -34.19 -8.42 19.98
C SER A 126 -32.68 -8.46 19.74
N ASN A 127 -32.05 -7.28 19.67
CA ASN A 127 -30.60 -7.14 19.50
C ASN A 127 -29.79 -7.49 20.76
N ALA A 128 -30.43 -7.98 21.83
CA ALA A 128 -29.81 -8.34 23.09
C ALA A 128 -30.10 -9.80 23.54
N SER A 129 -30.84 -10.60 22.76
CA SER A 129 -31.30 -11.92 23.19
C SER A 129 -31.42 -12.98 22.07
N GLU A 130 -30.34 -13.24 21.35
CA GLU A 130 -30.13 -14.54 20.65
C GLU A 130 -28.92 -15.28 21.24
N SER A 131 -29.09 -15.78 22.46
CA SER A 131 -28.14 -16.72 23.08
C SER A 131 -28.85 -17.66 24.06
N HIS A 132 -29.19 -18.85 23.57
CA HIS A 132 -29.65 -20.04 24.31
C HIS A 132 -30.89 -19.90 25.23
N GLU A 133 -32.02 -20.43 24.76
CA GLU A 133 -33.00 -21.08 25.65
C GLU A 133 -32.95 -22.60 25.48
N THR A 134 -32.63 -23.29 26.57
CA THR A 134 -33.05 -24.67 26.84
C THR A 134 -33.39 -24.74 28.33
N GLU A 135 -34.68 -24.85 28.67
CA GLU A 135 -35.13 -24.83 30.06
C GLU A 135 -34.71 -26.08 30.85
N SER A 136 -34.39 -25.91 32.15
CA SER A 136 -34.97 -26.77 33.19
C SER A 136 -34.71 -26.26 34.63
N PHE A 137 -35.81 -26.04 35.37
CA PHE A 137 -35.98 -26.26 36.82
C PHE A 137 -35.00 -25.65 37.87
N SER A 138 -35.48 -24.56 38.50
CA SER A 138 -35.95 -24.54 39.91
C SER A 138 -35.12 -23.95 41.06
N SER A 139 -35.88 -23.34 42.01
CA SER A 139 -35.60 -23.09 43.44
C SER A 139 -34.63 -21.96 43.86
N SER A 140 -35.23 -20.87 44.38
CA SER A 140 -34.94 -20.19 45.68
C SER A 140 -33.48 -20.15 46.21
N SER A 141 -32.92 -19.00 46.64
CA SER A 141 -33.55 -18.00 47.51
C SER A 141 -32.71 -16.72 47.78
N VAL A 142 -33.39 -15.60 48.05
CA VAL A 142 -33.12 -14.63 49.16
C VAL A 142 -31.80 -13.81 49.20
N PHE A 143 -31.96 -12.53 48.83
CA PHE A 143 -31.47 -11.29 49.51
C PHE A 143 -30.04 -10.69 49.35
N GLN A 144 -30.08 -9.44 48.81
CA GLN A 144 -29.48 -8.18 49.31
C GLN A 144 -28.01 -7.75 49.02
N CYS A 145 -27.92 -6.45 48.68
CA CYS A 145 -26.86 -5.47 48.98
C CYS A 145 -25.38 -5.75 48.59
N GLN A 146 -24.54 -4.77 48.23
CA GLN A 146 -24.68 -3.41 47.69
C GLN A 146 -23.23 -2.85 47.60
N SER A 147 -22.86 -2.32 46.43
CA SER A 147 -21.97 -1.14 46.28
C SER A 147 -20.44 -1.23 46.45
N LYS A 148 -19.78 -0.27 45.75
CA LYS A 148 -18.42 0.31 45.94
C LYS A 148 -17.19 -0.56 45.63
N SER A 149 -16.66 -0.52 44.40
CA SER A 149 -15.84 0.55 43.79
C SER A 149 -14.37 0.62 44.24
N ASN A 150 -13.48 0.57 43.23
CA ASN A 150 -12.11 1.10 43.18
C ASN A 150 -11.02 0.41 44.03
N GLY A 151 -9.91 0.05 43.37
CA GLY A 151 -8.73 -0.53 44.00
C GLY A 151 -7.73 -1.12 43.00
N ILE A 152 -7.21 -0.31 42.07
CA ILE A 152 -6.07 -0.72 41.23
C ILE A 152 -4.81 -0.69 42.09
N ILE A 153 -4.06 -1.80 42.11
CA ILE A 153 -2.60 -1.87 42.24
C ILE A 153 -2.17 -3.23 41.67
N GLU A 154 -0.92 -3.33 41.22
CA GLU A 154 -0.46 -4.26 40.20
C GLU A 154 0.77 -5.09 40.65
N ILE A 155 1.14 -6.10 39.86
CA ILE A 155 2.42 -6.84 39.87
C ILE A 155 2.72 -7.71 41.13
N SER A 156 2.68 -9.05 40.98
CA SER A 156 3.89 -9.91 41.06
C SER A 156 3.61 -11.44 41.14
N SER A 157 4.68 -12.23 40.99
CA SER A 157 4.83 -13.67 41.29
C SER A 157 3.95 -14.72 40.57
N LYS A 158 4.54 -15.30 39.51
CA LYS A 158 4.66 -16.78 39.36
C LYS A 158 5.49 -17.36 40.54
N PRO A 159 5.46 -18.66 40.92
CA PRO A 159 5.43 -19.81 39.99
C PRO A 159 4.72 -21.10 40.50
N SER A 160 4.94 -22.22 39.77
CA SER A 160 4.92 -23.62 40.25
C SER A 160 3.56 -24.23 40.68
N ASP A 161 3.32 -25.55 40.58
CA ASP A 161 4.08 -26.62 39.92
C ASP A 161 3.19 -27.76 39.38
N ASN A 162 3.83 -28.73 38.72
CA ASN A 162 3.28 -29.97 38.22
C ASN A 162 3.02 -30.99 39.33
N LEU A 163 2.02 -31.86 39.15
CA LEU A 163 2.06 -33.33 39.32
C LEU A 163 0.63 -33.84 39.01
N LYS A 164 0.32 -35.03 38.46
CA LYS A 164 0.95 -36.13 37.68
C LYS A 164 -0.08 -37.28 37.76
N VAL A 165 -0.20 -38.11 36.70
CA VAL A 165 -0.36 -39.60 36.78
C VAL A 165 -1.67 -40.15 37.43
N CYS A 166 -2.41 -41.15 36.93
CA CYS A 166 -2.35 -42.06 35.75
C CYS A 166 -3.78 -42.68 35.55
N THR A 167 -4.11 -43.69 34.73
CA THR A 167 -3.36 -44.69 33.92
C THR A 167 -4.30 -45.30 32.85
N LYS A 168 -3.80 -45.55 31.62
CA LYS A 168 -4.13 -46.68 30.70
C LYS A 168 -5.62 -46.82 30.21
N SER A 169 -5.97 -47.56 29.14
CA SER A 169 -5.23 -48.59 28.37
C SER A 169 -5.52 -48.63 26.85
N ASN A 170 -4.48 -48.98 26.08
CA ASN A 170 -4.43 -49.76 24.82
C ASN A 170 -5.58 -49.79 23.79
N GLY A 171 -5.21 -49.60 22.50
CA GLY A 171 -5.47 -50.66 21.50
C GLY A 171 -5.65 -50.27 20.02
N ILE A 172 -4.61 -50.52 19.18
CA ILE A 172 -4.63 -51.26 17.88
C ILE A 172 -5.72 -50.92 16.82
N SER A 173 -5.46 -50.73 15.50
CA SER A 173 -4.24 -50.43 14.70
C SER A 173 -4.55 -50.18 13.21
N LYS A 174 -3.73 -49.34 12.54
CA LYS A 174 -3.24 -49.39 11.12
C LYS A 174 -4.18 -49.61 9.90
N SER A 175 -3.97 -48.74 8.89
CA SER A 175 -3.83 -49.03 7.42
C SER A 175 -5.03 -49.51 6.57
N ALA A 176 -5.04 -49.40 5.23
CA ALA A 176 -4.47 -48.43 4.26
C ALA A 176 -4.93 -48.73 2.80
N TRP A 177 -4.89 -47.71 1.93
CA TRP A 177 -4.75 -47.76 0.43
C TRP A 177 -5.85 -48.38 -0.48
N SER A 178 -5.98 -47.75 -1.68
CA SER A 178 -6.24 -48.31 -3.04
C SER A 178 -7.44 -49.23 -3.31
N SER A 179 -8.05 -49.30 -4.51
CA SER A 179 -8.23 -48.45 -5.72
C SER A 179 -9.02 -49.31 -6.75
N CYS A 180 -9.35 -48.78 -7.95
CA CYS A 180 -9.83 -49.55 -9.12
C CYS A 180 -11.27 -50.15 -9.01
N ASP A 181 -12.05 -50.38 -10.09
CA ASP A 181 -12.03 -49.79 -11.44
C ASP A 181 -13.36 -50.01 -12.24
N THR A 182 -13.53 -49.24 -13.32
CA THR A 182 -14.31 -49.53 -14.57
C THR A 182 -15.79 -50.01 -14.58
N SER A 183 -16.64 -49.30 -15.35
CA SER A 183 -17.77 -49.83 -16.19
C SER A 183 -18.99 -50.48 -15.46
N GLU A 184 -20.21 -50.68 -15.98
CA GLU A 184 -21.07 -50.12 -17.06
C GLU A 184 -22.52 -50.68 -16.85
N VAL A 185 -23.65 -50.22 -17.44
CA VAL A 185 -23.99 -49.12 -18.38
C VAL A 185 -25.43 -48.60 -18.12
N SER A 186 -26.01 -47.80 -19.02
CA SER A 186 -27.34 -47.17 -19.07
C SER A 186 -28.57 -47.88 -18.46
N SER A 187 -29.48 -47.09 -17.86
CA SER A 187 -30.80 -46.78 -18.49
C SER A 187 -31.61 -45.74 -17.69
N ASN A 188 -32.64 -45.14 -18.32
CA ASN A 188 -33.36 -43.96 -17.82
C ASN A 188 -34.53 -44.31 -16.86
N SER A 189 -34.75 -43.48 -15.84
CA SER A 189 -36.07 -42.87 -15.58
C SER A 189 -35.99 -41.67 -14.63
N SER A 190 -36.70 -40.59 -14.94
CA SER A 190 -36.89 -39.43 -14.07
C SER A 190 -38.35 -39.35 -13.62
N VAL A 191 -38.57 -39.30 -12.30
CA VAL A 191 -39.91 -39.28 -11.65
C VAL A 191 -39.82 -38.31 -10.46
N THR A 192 -40.11 -37.02 -10.64
CA THR A 192 -41.44 -36.38 -10.46
C THR A 192 -42.13 -36.65 -9.12
N LEU A 193 -42.14 -35.64 -8.25
CA LEU A 193 -43.08 -35.48 -7.12
C LEU A 193 -44.55 -35.45 -7.59
N LYS A 194 -45.44 -36.23 -6.98
CA LYS A 194 -46.88 -35.88 -6.81
C LYS A 194 -47.67 -36.82 -5.89
N ILE A 195 -48.88 -36.38 -5.54
CA ILE A 195 -50.00 -37.09 -4.86
C ILE A 195 -49.76 -37.26 -3.33
N CYS A 196 -50.45 -36.59 -2.40
CA CYS A 196 -51.82 -36.05 -2.25
C CYS A 196 -52.88 -37.08 -1.79
N ARG A 197 -53.68 -36.72 -0.76
CA ARG A 197 -55.10 -37.05 -0.44
C ARG A 197 -55.37 -36.85 1.06
N SER A 198 -56.58 -36.56 1.55
CA SER A 198 -57.90 -36.37 0.90
C SER A 198 -58.90 -35.68 1.86
N ASP A 199 -59.78 -34.85 1.29
CA ASP A 199 -61.27 -34.84 1.40
C ASP A 199 -61.99 -34.99 2.78
N ALA A 200 -63.18 -34.44 3.05
CA ALA A 200 -64.01 -33.35 2.47
C ALA A 200 -65.32 -33.17 3.30
N SER A 201 -66.11 -32.12 3.02
CA SER A 201 -67.59 -31.98 3.25
C SER A 201 -68.12 -31.98 4.72
N ASP A 202 -69.23 -31.34 5.12
CA ASP A 202 -70.15 -30.34 4.51
C ASP A 202 -70.81 -29.50 5.68
N VAL A 203 -71.87 -28.67 5.62
CA VAL A 203 -72.99 -28.43 4.68
C VAL A 203 -73.46 -26.95 4.76
N HIS A 204 -74.46 -26.56 3.96
CA HIS A 204 -75.00 -25.18 3.83
C HIS A 204 -76.18 -24.80 4.77
N TYR A 205 -76.41 -23.48 4.92
CA TYR A 205 -77.62 -22.82 4.39
C TYR A 205 -77.33 -21.36 3.92
N LYS A 206 -78.34 -20.65 3.38
CA LYS A 206 -78.27 -19.46 2.48
C LYS A 206 -79.52 -18.56 2.68
N PRO A 207 -79.78 -17.42 1.96
CA PRO A 207 -78.96 -16.59 1.04
C PRO A 207 -79.12 -15.03 1.16
N ASN A 208 -78.51 -14.30 0.19
CA ASN A 208 -78.79 -12.95 -0.36
C ASN A 208 -77.81 -11.81 0.03
N GLY A 209 -77.15 -11.10 -0.91
CA GLY A 209 -77.11 -11.30 -2.38
C GLY A 209 -76.20 -10.31 -3.15
N THR A 210 -75.92 -10.61 -4.44
CA THR A 210 -75.31 -9.78 -5.52
C THR A 210 -73.93 -9.12 -5.25
N SER A 211 -72.76 -9.53 -5.84
CA SER A 211 -72.29 -9.63 -7.26
C SER A 211 -71.88 -8.27 -7.89
N ILE A 212 -70.81 -8.07 -8.69
CA ILE A 212 -69.70 -8.86 -9.31
C ILE A 212 -68.58 -7.81 -9.65
N ILE A 213 -67.24 -7.98 -9.55
CA ILE A 213 -66.21 -8.93 -10.06
C ILE A 213 -65.62 -8.61 -11.46
N ILE A 214 -64.35 -8.15 -11.46
CA ILE A 214 -63.14 -8.46 -12.29
C ILE A 214 -63.29 -8.87 -13.78
N GLU A 215 -62.52 -8.24 -14.70
CA GLU A 215 -61.53 -8.88 -15.64
C GLU A 215 -60.85 -7.89 -16.64
N GLU A 216 -59.63 -8.20 -17.08
CA GLU A 216 -58.93 -7.65 -18.28
C GLU A 216 -59.16 -8.59 -19.49
N PRO A 217 -58.92 -8.22 -20.79
CA PRO A 217 -57.58 -8.51 -21.37
C PRO A 217 -57.13 -7.77 -22.69
N ASN A 218 -55.81 -7.82 -22.95
CA ASN A 218 -55.06 -8.01 -24.22
C ASN A 218 -55.26 -7.20 -25.56
N ASP A 219 -54.11 -6.66 -26.02
CA ASP A 219 -53.38 -6.92 -27.30
C ASP A 219 -53.76 -6.27 -28.68
N LYS A 220 -52.72 -5.66 -29.29
CA LYS A 220 -52.42 -5.36 -30.73
C LYS A 220 -53.47 -4.77 -31.71
N SER A 221 -53.12 -3.62 -32.31
CA SER A 221 -53.02 -3.44 -33.78
C SER A 221 -52.16 -2.21 -34.17
N GLU A 222 -51.81 -2.08 -35.46
CA GLU A 222 -50.71 -1.25 -35.98
C GLU A 222 -51.11 0.12 -36.60
N ILE A 223 -50.07 0.96 -36.82
CA ILE A 223 -49.86 1.83 -38.01
C ILE A 223 -50.50 3.26 -38.08
N GLN A 224 -49.69 4.17 -38.66
CA GLN A 224 -49.98 5.49 -39.28
C GLN A 224 -50.23 6.77 -38.44
N ASN A 225 -49.13 7.49 -38.18
CA ASN A 225 -48.75 8.78 -38.80
C ASN A 225 -49.69 10.02 -38.87
N LYS A 226 -49.04 11.18 -38.65
CA LYS A 226 -49.24 12.55 -39.23
C LYS A 226 -50.08 13.63 -38.51
N THR A 227 -49.33 14.66 -38.08
CA THR A 227 -49.51 16.12 -38.24
C THR A 227 -50.67 16.90 -37.57
N ASN A 228 -50.24 17.88 -36.77
CA ASN A 228 -50.67 19.30 -36.71
C ASN A 228 -52.14 19.69 -36.45
N GLY A 229 -52.34 20.77 -35.67
CA GLY A 229 -53.46 21.70 -35.90
C GLY A 229 -54.28 22.20 -34.70
N ASP A 230 -53.68 23.10 -33.90
CA ASP A 230 -54.30 24.29 -33.28
C ASP A 230 -55.63 24.31 -32.47
N ALA A 231 -55.70 25.38 -31.67
CA ALA A 231 -56.90 26.11 -31.25
C ALA A 231 -57.91 25.49 -30.24
N ASN A 232 -57.71 25.88 -28.98
CA ASN A 232 -58.72 26.51 -28.11
C ASN A 232 -60.16 25.94 -28.08
N LYS A 233 -60.49 25.26 -26.97
CA LYS A 233 -61.79 25.46 -26.31
C LYS A 233 -61.62 25.77 -24.82
N SER A 234 -61.82 27.03 -24.47
CA SER A 234 -61.77 27.52 -23.09
C SER A 234 -62.99 27.09 -22.29
N ILE A 235 -62.81 26.27 -21.25
CA ILE A 235 -63.84 26.03 -20.23
C ILE A 235 -63.41 26.76 -18.95
N LYS A 236 -64.04 27.90 -18.69
CA LYS A 236 -63.74 28.77 -17.55
C LYS A 236 -64.77 28.53 -16.43
N VAL A 237 -64.53 27.51 -15.60
CA VAL A 237 -65.31 27.31 -14.37
C VAL A 237 -64.67 28.08 -13.23
N SER A 238 -65.49 28.80 -12.45
CA SER A 238 -65.04 29.73 -11.42
C SER A 238 -64.38 29.03 -10.22
N ALA A 239 -63.25 29.56 -9.76
CA ALA A 239 -62.72 29.20 -8.46
C ALA A 239 -63.68 29.61 -7.33
N LYS A 240 -64.11 28.65 -6.51
CA LYS A 240 -64.49 28.91 -5.11
C LYS A 240 -63.25 28.65 -4.25
N GLY A 241 -63.02 29.52 -3.27
CA GLY A 241 -61.82 29.45 -2.44
C GLY A 241 -61.83 28.23 -1.52
N GLY A 242 -60.89 27.32 -1.73
CA GLY A 242 -60.38 26.39 -0.73
C GLY A 242 -58.90 26.68 -0.51
N GLN A 243 -58.44 26.75 0.73
CA GLN A 243 -57.02 26.93 1.02
C GLN A 243 -56.24 25.71 0.49
N ARG A 244 -55.16 25.95 -0.27
CA ARG A 244 -54.25 24.88 -0.67
C ARG A 244 -53.59 24.30 0.58
N THR A 245 -53.71 23.00 0.77
CA THR A 245 -53.01 22.22 1.80
C THR A 245 -51.52 22.19 1.49
N THR A 246 -50.76 23.15 2.03
CA THR A 246 -49.33 23.34 1.75
C THR A 246 -48.39 22.32 2.41
N SER A 247 -48.86 21.51 3.36
CA SER A 247 -48.09 20.40 3.95
C SER A 247 -48.05 19.17 3.04
N ILE A 248 -49.23 18.59 2.75
CA ILE A 248 -49.41 17.26 2.13
C ILE A 248 -48.61 17.09 0.82
N SER A 249 -48.43 18.16 0.05
CA SER A 249 -47.65 18.12 -1.19
C SER A 249 -46.15 18.00 -0.97
N LEU A 250 -45.60 18.53 0.12
CA LEU A 250 -44.19 18.40 0.49
C LEU A 250 -43.89 16.94 0.89
N ASP A 251 -44.76 16.38 1.73
CA ASP A 251 -44.59 15.10 2.43
C ASP A 251 -44.43 13.90 1.49
N PHE A 252 -45.07 13.89 0.31
CA PHE A 252 -44.89 12.81 -0.67
C PHE A 252 -43.73 13.03 -1.64
N ARG A 253 -43.37 14.29 -1.96
CA ARG A 253 -42.30 14.58 -2.92
C ARG A 253 -40.91 14.24 -2.38
N LEU A 254 -40.66 14.45 -1.09
CA LEU A 254 -39.36 14.16 -0.48
C LEU A 254 -39.04 12.64 -0.47
N PRO A 255 -39.88 11.73 0.06
CA PRO A 255 -39.63 10.29 -0.01
C PRO A 255 -39.55 9.77 -1.44
N ARG A 256 -40.39 10.29 -2.35
CA ARG A 256 -40.31 9.93 -3.78
C ARG A 256 -38.97 10.37 -4.39
N GLY A 257 -38.48 11.57 -4.08
CA GLY A 257 -37.17 12.04 -4.52
C GLY A 257 -36.04 11.12 -4.05
N ILE A 258 -36.06 10.74 -2.77
CA ILE A 258 -35.08 9.81 -2.17
C ILE A 258 -35.16 8.43 -2.84
N ALA A 259 -36.36 7.90 -3.08
CA ALA A 259 -36.55 6.66 -3.84
C ALA A 259 -35.97 6.76 -5.26
N GLN A 260 -36.16 7.89 -5.96
CA GLN A 260 -35.55 8.09 -7.28
C GLN A 260 -34.01 8.17 -7.24
N VAL A 261 -33.39 8.65 -6.15
CA VAL A 261 -31.91 8.54 -5.96
C VAL A 261 -31.51 7.07 -5.82
N ASN A 262 -32.21 6.31 -4.98
CA ASN A 262 -31.92 4.89 -4.75
C ASN A 262 -32.17 4.01 -6.00
N GLU A 263 -33.11 4.41 -6.87
CA GLU A 263 -33.36 3.81 -8.19
C GLU A 263 -32.38 4.26 -9.28
N GLY A 264 -31.41 5.14 -8.98
CA GLY A 264 -30.44 5.67 -9.94
C GLY A 264 -30.98 6.71 -10.92
N LYS A 265 -32.21 7.21 -10.70
CA LYS A 265 -32.95 8.13 -11.59
C LYS A 265 -32.68 9.59 -11.20
N TYR A 266 -31.40 9.97 -11.20
CA TYR A 266 -30.91 11.21 -10.60
C TYR A 266 -31.59 12.47 -11.15
N ASP A 267 -31.82 12.60 -12.46
CA ASP A 267 -32.51 13.76 -13.04
C ASP A 267 -33.96 13.91 -12.55
N GLN A 268 -34.65 12.78 -12.33
CA GLN A 268 -36.02 12.77 -11.81
C GLN A 268 -36.04 13.14 -10.32
N ALA A 269 -35.05 12.67 -9.56
CA ALA A 269 -34.84 13.07 -8.17
C ALA A 269 -34.55 14.58 -8.07
N ILE A 270 -33.59 15.09 -8.85
CA ILE A 270 -33.22 16.51 -8.91
C ILE A 270 -34.42 17.37 -9.31
N SER A 271 -35.23 16.95 -10.28
CA SER A 271 -36.48 17.64 -10.66
C SER A 271 -37.49 17.71 -9.50
N LEU A 272 -37.64 16.63 -8.72
CA LEU A 272 -38.51 16.60 -7.54
C LEU A 272 -37.97 17.49 -6.41
N PHE A 273 -36.68 17.42 -6.10
CA PHE A 273 -36.06 18.29 -5.09
C PHE A 273 -36.08 19.77 -5.52
N ASN A 274 -35.87 20.08 -6.80
CA ASN A 274 -36.01 21.44 -7.33
C ASN A 274 -37.42 22.01 -7.16
N GLN A 275 -38.47 21.19 -7.21
CA GLN A 275 -39.84 21.63 -6.90
C GLN A 275 -40.01 21.96 -5.41
N ILE A 276 -39.45 21.14 -4.52
CA ILE A 276 -39.47 21.38 -3.08
C ILE A 276 -38.69 22.66 -2.74
N LEU A 277 -37.48 22.82 -3.30
CA LEU A 277 -36.60 23.97 -3.06
C LEU A 277 -37.10 25.26 -3.73
N LYS A 278 -37.99 25.18 -4.72
CA LYS A 278 -38.71 26.34 -5.25
C LYS A 278 -39.80 26.85 -4.28
N GLU A 279 -40.30 25.99 -3.39
CA GLU A 279 -41.30 26.34 -2.37
C GLU A 279 -40.64 26.69 -1.02
N ASN A 280 -39.55 26.00 -0.65
CA ASN A 280 -38.74 26.26 0.53
C ASN A 280 -37.23 26.14 0.20
N PRO A 281 -36.55 27.24 -0.20
CA PRO A 281 -35.17 27.20 -0.70
C PRO A 281 -34.10 26.66 0.25
N THR A 282 -34.36 26.65 1.56
CA THR A 282 -33.38 26.20 2.56
C THR A 282 -33.73 24.84 3.17
N TYR A 283 -34.71 24.11 2.61
CA TYR A 283 -35.18 22.85 3.20
C TYR A 283 -34.08 21.77 3.23
N PRO A 284 -33.53 21.39 4.41
CA PRO A 284 -32.28 20.64 4.50
C PRO A 284 -32.35 19.28 3.81
N GLU A 285 -33.45 18.56 3.97
CA GLU A 285 -33.61 17.19 3.48
C GLU A 285 -33.67 17.14 1.95
N ALA A 286 -34.24 18.16 1.30
CA ALA A 286 -34.22 18.28 -0.16
C ALA A 286 -32.89 18.80 -0.71
N LEU A 287 -32.16 19.62 0.04
CA LEU A 287 -30.78 19.99 -0.30
C LEU A 287 -29.83 18.78 -0.20
N ILE A 288 -29.92 17.99 0.86
CA ILE A 288 -29.18 16.71 1.01
C ILE A 288 -29.57 15.75 -0.12
N GLY A 289 -30.86 15.60 -0.42
CA GLY A 289 -31.34 14.77 -1.51
C GLY A 289 -30.80 15.19 -2.89
N ARG A 290 -30.88 16.48 -3.22
CA ARG A 290 -30.39 17.02 -4.50
C ARG A 290 -28.88 16.93 -4.61
N GLY A 291 -28.16 17.32 -3.56
CA GLY A 291 -26.70 17.20 -3.50
C GLY A 291 -26.23 15.75 -3.64
N THR A 292 -26.96 14.79 -3.07
CA THR A 292 -26.64 13.36 -3.22
C THR A 292 -26.83 12.87 -4.65
N ALA A 293 -27.92 13.27 -5.32
CA ALA A 293 -28.14 12.97 -6.73
C ALA A 293 -27.06 13.58 -7.64
N LEU A 294 -26.70 14.84 -7.40
CA LEU A 294 -25.62 15.55 -8.11
C LEU A 294 -24.25 14.88 -7.89
N ALA A 295 -23.96 14.40 -6.68
CA ALA A 295 -22.74 13.67 -6.37
C ALA A 295 -22.63 12.35 -7.15
N PHE A 296 -23.75 11.60 -7.29
CA PHE A 296 -23.79 10.41 -8.14
C PHE A 296 -23.64 10.73 -9.63
N GLN A 297 -24.14 11.88 -10.10
CA GLN A 297 -23.87 12.42 -11.44
C GLN A 297 -22.44 13.02 -11.61
N ARG A 298 -21.59 12.93 -10.57
CA ARG A 298 -20.23 13.50 -10.51
C ARG A 298 -20.14 15.03 -10.50
N GLU A 299 -21.26 15.74 -10.33
CA GLU A 299 -21.29 17.20 -10.11
C GLU A 299 -20.90 17.56 -8.66
N LEU A 300 -19.72 17.13 -8.23
CA LEU A 300 -19.26 17.19 -6.83
C LEU A 300 -19.23 18.62 -6.27
N ASN A 301 -18.92 19.63 -7.08
CA ASN A 301 -18.95 21.04 -6.67
C ASN A 301 -20.38 21.56 -6.41
N ALA A 302 -21.35 21.13 -7.22
CA ALA A 302 -22.76 21.47 -7.01
C ALA A 302 -23.30 20.75 -5.77
N ALA A 303 -22.95 19.48 -5.60
CA ALA A 303 -23.26 18.69 -4.40
C ALA A 303 -22.71 19.33 -3.11
N ILE A 304 -21.43 19.70 -3.08
CA ILE A 304 -20.80 20.39 -1.94
C ILE A 304 -21.48 21.74 -1.64
N THR A 305 -21.97 22.44 -2.66
CA THR A 305 -22.77 23.66 -2.50
C THR A 305 -24.08 23.36 -1.77
N ASP A 306 -24.85 22.40 -2.27
CA ASP A 306 -26.13 21.97 -1.67
C ASP A 306 -25.97 21.49 -0.22
N PHE A 307 -24.98 20.64 0.05
CA PHE A 307 -24.71 20.19 1.43
C PHE A 307 -24.28 21.34 2.34
N THR A 308 -23.61 22.37 1.80
CA THR A 308 -23.22 23.56 2.57
C THR A 308 -24.42 24.45 2.90
N GLU A 309 -25.38 24.62 2.00
CA GLU A 309 -26.65 25.29 2.33
C GLU A 309 -27.51 24.46 3.30
N ALA A 310 -27.51 23.12 3.18
CA ALA A 310 -28.18 22.24 4.15
C ALA A 310 -27.60 22.42 5.56
N ILE A 311 -26.27 22.42 5.70
CA ILE A 311 -25.56 22.66 6.97
C ILE A 311 -25.83 24.09 7.51
N LYS A 312 -25.93 25.10 6.65
CA LYS A 312 -26.31 26.46 7.08
C LYS A 312 -27.74 26.52 7.63
N SER A 313 -28.69 25.81 7.01
CA SER A 313 -30.09 25.81 7.47
C SER A 313 -30.37 24.85 8.63
N ASN A 314 -29.57 23.79 8.79
CA ASN A 314 -29.60 22.89 9.93
C ASN A 314 -28.17 22.41 10.27
N PRO A 315 -27.43 23.10 11.15
CA PRO A 315 -26.09 22.71 11.55
C PRO A 315 -25.98 21.32 12.20
N SER A 316 -27.10 20.80 12.73
CA SER A 316 -27.19 19.47 13.37
C SER A 316 -27.52 18.33 12.40
N ALA A 317 -27.59 18.59 11.08
CA ALA A 317 -27.81 17.55 10.08
C ALA A 317 -26.53 16.74 9.82
N GLY A 318 -26.24 15.75 10.66
CA GLY A 318 -25.05 14.87 10.55
C GLY A 318 -24.87 14.23 9.16
N GLU A 319 -25.96 13.83 8.51
CA GLU A 319 -25.95 13.32 7.13
C GLU A 319 -25.40 14.34 6.12
N ALA A 320 -25.69 15.63 6.27
CA ALA A 320 -25.17 16.67 5.38
C ALA A 320 -23.65 16.84 5.53
N TRP A 321 -23.14 16.75 6.76
CA TRP A 321 -21.70 16.73 7.03
C TRP A 321 -21.05 15.48 6.42
N LYS A 322 -21.62 14.28 6.64
CA LYS A 322 -21.14 13.01 6.06
C LYS A 322 -21.03 13.09 4.54
N ARG A 323 -22.11 13.51 3.87
CA ARG A 323 -22.19 13.61 2.40
C ARG A 323 -21.23 14.67 1.84
N ARG A 324 -21.06 15.81 2.51
CA ARG A 324 -20.06 16.81 2.09
C ARG A 324 -18.64 16.29 2.25
N GLY A 325 -18.35 15.56 3.33
CA GLY A 325 -17.09 14.85 3.53
C GLY A 325 -16.78 13.85 2.41
N GLN A 326 -17.74 12.98 2.07
CA GLN A 326 -17.62 12.06 0.94
C GLN A 326 -17.34 12.78 -0.40
N ALA A 327 -18.09 13.84 -0.71
CA ALA A 327 -17.91 14.60 -1.94
C ALA A 327 -16.56 15.34 -2.00
N ARG A 328 -16.09 15.89 -0.87
CA ARG A 328 -14.77 16.51 -0.72
C ARG A 328 -13.64 15.50 -0.88
N ALA A 329 -13.77 14.32 -0.29
CA ALA A 329 -12.82 13.22 -0.46
C ALA A 329 -12.74 12.75 -1.92
N ALA A 330 -13.85 12.76 -2.66
CA ALA A 330 -13.89 12.46 -4.09
C ALA A 330 -13.24 13.54 -4.97
N LEU A 331 -13.10 14.78 -4.48
CA LEU A 331 -12.31 15.86 -5.09
C LEU A 331 -10.84 15.89 -4.59
N GLY A 332 -10.45 15.01 -3.66
CA GLY A 332 -9.11 15.03 -3.04
C GLY A 332 -8.92 16.10 -1.96
N GLU A 333 -9.98 16.79 -1.51
CA GLU A 333 -9.95 17.75 -0.40
C GLU A 333 -9.89 17.04 0.98
N TYR A 334 -8.93 16.11 1.15
CA TYR A 334 -8.93 15.13 2.24
C TYR A 334 -8.99 15.74 3.65
N SER A 335 -8.28 16.84 3.93
CA SER A 335 -8.34 17.49 5.24
C SER A 335 -9.74 18.00 5.58
N LYS A 336 -10.35 18.78 4.65
CA LYS A 336 -11.72 19.27 4.79
C LYS A 336 -12.76 18.14 4.86
N ALA A 337 -12.46 16.98 4.26
CA ALA A 337 -13.28 15.79 4.36
C ALA A 337 -13.17 15.12 5.73
N ILE A 338 -11.96 15.05 6.32
CA ILE A 338 -11.74 14.57 7.69
C ILE A 338 -12.45 15.49 8.70
N ASP A 339 -12.38 16.81 8.51
CA ASP A 339 -13.12 17.79 9.33
C ASP A 339 -14.64 17.52 9.29
N ASP A 340 -15.21 17.39 8.09
CA ASP A 340 -16.64 17.15 7.89
C ASP A 340 -17.09 15.79 8.46
N LEU A 341 -16.34 14.71 8.23
CA LEU A 341 -16.64 13.38 8.76
C LEU A 341 -16.49 13.32 10.29
N SER A 342 -15.55 14.09 10.85
CA SER A 342 -15.43 14.26 12.31
C SER A 342 -16.63 15.01 12.88
N LYS A 343 -17.18 16.00 12.18
CA LYS A 343 -18.45 16.65 12.57
C LYS A 343 -19.66 15.72 12.42
N ALA A 344 -19.69 14.81 11.46
CA ALA A 344 -20.73 13.79 11.41
C ALA A 344 -20.70 12.86 12.64
N LEU A 345 -19.50 12.46 13.11
CA LEU A 345 -19.32 11.65 14.33
C LEU A 345 -19.68 12.36 15.65
N GLU A 346 -19.74 13.70 15.68
CA GLU A 346 -20.29 14.44 16.83
C GLU A 346 -21.81 14.26 16.98
N PHE A 347 -22.52 13.98 15.88
CA PHE A 347 -23.97 13.74 15.87
C PHE A 347 -24.33 12.26 15.92
N GLU A 348 -23.53 11.39 15.29
CA GLU A 348 -23.69 9.93 15.32
C GLU A 348 -22.43 9.21 15.88
N PRO A 349 -22.18 9.25 17.20
CA PRO A 349 -21.04 8.57 17.79
C PRO A 349 -21.08 7.06 17.52
N ASN A 350 -19.98 6.52 16.98
CA ASN A 350 -19.80 5.13 16.56
C ASN A 350 -20.61 4.70 15.32
N SER A 351 -21.07 5.64 14.48
CA SER A 351 -21.65 5.33 13.16
C SER A 351 -20.64 4.56 12.30
N SER A 352 -20.92 3.28 12.01
CA SER A 352 -20.03 2.35 11.28
C SER A 352 -19.58 2.93 9.94
N ASP A 353 -20.51 3.55 9.23
CA ASP A 353 -20.33 4.10 7.88
C ASP A 353 -19.43 5.34 7.91
N VAL A 354 -19.59 6.21 8.91
CA VAL A 354 -18.75 7.41 9.06
C VAL A 354 -17.33 7.04 9.48
N LEU A 355 -17.18 6.05 10.37
CA LEU A 355 -15.87 5.49 10.74
C LEU A 355 -15.19 4.83 9.53
N HIS A 356 -15.94 4.07 8.73
CA HIS A 356 -15.43 3.43 7.50
C HIS A 356 -14.92 4.48 6.50
N GLU A 357 -15.73 5.49 6.21
CA GLU A 357 -15.38 6.58 5.29
C GLU A 357 -14.20 7.41 5.83
N ARG A 358 -14.23 7.85 7.09
CA ARG A 358 -13.13 8.64 7.67
C ARG A 358 -11.83 7.84 7.70
N GLY A 359 -11.90 6.54 7.99
CA GLY A 359 -10.77 5.62 7.88
C GLY A 359 -10.19 5.52 6.47
N ILE A 360 -11.04 5.41 5.43
CA ILE A 360 -10.60 5.44 4.03
C ILE A 360 -9.97 6.79 3.65
N VAL A 361 -10.54 7.91 4.12
CA VAL A 361 -9.99 9.24 3.85
C VAL A 361 -8.66 9.44 4.56
N ASN A 362 -8.53 9.02 5.82
CA ASN A 362 -7.26 9.02 6.57
C ASN A 362 -6.19 8.17 5.87
N PHE A 363 -6.55 6.98 5.37
CA PHE A 363 -5.65 6.14 4.57
C PHE A 363 -5.17 6.85 3.28
N LYS A 364 -6.09 7.48 2.53
CA LYS A 364 -5.75 8.25 1.31
C LYS A 364 -4.92 9.51 1.61
N PHE A 365 -5.16 10.14 2.76
CA PHE A 365 -4.40 11.27 3.29
C PHE A 365 -3.02 10.85 3.84
N LYS A 366 -2.80 9.53 4.03
CA LYS A 366 -1.57 8.89 4.54
C LYS A 366 -1.33 9.12 6.04
N ASP A 367 -2.40 9.38 6.80
CA ASP A 367 -2.45 9.18 8.24
C ASP A 367 -2.97 7.77 8.54
N TYR A 368 -2.08 6.80 8.41
CA TYR A 368 -2.39 5.39 8.61
C TYR A 368 -2.70 5.05 10.07
N ASN A 369 -2.18 5.80 11.04
CA ASN A 369 -2.54 5.64 12.45
C ASN A 369 -4.02 5.99 12.68
N ALA A 370 -4.45 7.17 12.24
CA ALA A 370 -5.86 7.58 12.32
C ALA A 370 -6.78 6.64 11.51
N ALA A 371 -6.28 6.11 10.38
CA ALA A 371 -7.00 5.08 9.62
C ALA A 371 -7.14 3.76 10.40
N VAL A 372 -6.08 3.27 11.06
CA VAL A 372 -6.15 2.07 11.91
C VAL A 372 -7.10 2.27 13.08
N GLU A 373 -7.11 3.44 13.72
CA GLU A 373 -8.05 3.78 14.81
C GLU A 373 -9.50 3.71 14.32
N ASP A 374 -9.86 4.48 13.30
CA ASP A 374 -11.21 4.53 12.72
C ASP A 374 -11.69 3.16 12.21
N LEU A 375 -10.84 2.44 11.47
CA LEU A 375 -11.20 1.16 10.86
C LEU A 375 -11.26 0.03 11.88
N SER A 376 -10.46 0.09 12.97
CA SER A 376 -10.59 -0.85 14.10
C SER A 376 -11.90 -0.64 14.85
N LEU A 377 -12.31 0.60 15.08
CA LEU A 377 -13.62 0.92 15.66
C LEU A 377 -14.75 0.45 14.74
N CYS A 378 -14.65 0.72 13.44
CA CYS A 378 -15.62 0.28 12.43
C CYS A 378 -15.86 -1.24 12.46
N VAL A 379 -14.81 -2.08 12.40
CA VAL A 379 -14.97 -3.54 12.39
C VAL A 379 -15.37 -4.16 13.74
N MET A 380 -15.28 -3.39 14.84
CA MET A 380 -15.85 -3.81 16.13
C MET A 380 -17.37 -3.58 16.19
N VAL A 381 -17.86 -2.51 15.54
CA VAL A 381 -19.30 -2.19 15.41
C VAL A 381 -19.94 -3.07 14.34
N ASP A 382 -19.43 -3.02 13.10
CA ASP A 382 -19.87 -3.88 11.99
C ASP A 382 -18.80 -4.91 11.62
N LYS A 383 -18.97 -6.11 12.18
CA LYS A 383 -18.12 -7.29 11.94
C LYS A 383 -18.31 -7.90 10.55
N THR A 384 -19.21 -7.37 9.73
CA THR A 384 -19.48 -7.80 8.35
C THR A 384 -18.92 -6.85 7.29
N ASN A 385 -18.34 -5.71 7.68
CA ASN A 385 -17.75 -4.76 6.73
C ASN A 385 -16.42 -5.27 6.14
N LYS A 386 -16.51 -6.09 5.10
CA LYS A 386 -15.38 -6.62 4.30
C LYS A 386 -14.48 -5.53 3.72
N SER A 387 -15.01 -4.32 3.46
CA SER A 387 -14.22 -3.19 2.97
C SER A 387 -13.39 -2.57 4.09
N ALA A 388 -13.97 -2.34 5.27
CA ALA A 388 -13.25 -1.84 6.44
C ALA A 388 -12.12 -2.79 6.85
N TYR A 389 -12.35 -4.11 6.86
CA TYR A 389 -11.28 -5.10 7.06
C TYR A 389 -10.16 -5.03 6.02
N THR A 390 -10.47 -4.68 4.76
CA THR A 390 -9.46 -4.54 3.70
C THR A 390 -8.60 -3.31 3.90
N TYR A 391 -9.22 -2.14 4.14
CA TYR A 391 -8.49 -0.91 4.41
C TYR A 391 -7.75 -0.94 5.76
N LEU A 392 -8.27 -1.67 6.75
CA LEU A 392 -7.56 -1.95 8.00
C LEU A 392 -6.28 -2.75 7.72
N GLY A 393 -6.36 -3.78 6.88
CA GLY A 393 -5.19 -4.54 6.40
C GLY A 393 -4.15 -3.64 5.72
N LEU A 394 -4.57 -2.80 4.77
CA LEU A 394 -3.68 -1.86 4.07
C LEU A 394 -3.02 -0.85 5.03
N SER A 395 -3.78 -0.33 6.00
CA SER A 395 -3.29 0.65 6.97
C SER A 395 -2.31 0.01 7.96
N LEU A 396 -2.62 -1.19 8.47
CA LEU A 396 -1.73 -1.99 9.31
C LEU A 396 -0.44 -2.39 8.58
N SER A 397 -0.52 -2.76 7.30
CA SER A 397 0.65 -3.05 6.46
C SER A 397 1.54 -1.80 6.32
N SER A 398 0.93 -0.64 6.11
CA SER A 398 1.64 0.64 6.02
C SER A 398 2.38 0.99 7.31
N ILE A 399 1.76 0.79 8.49
CA ILE A 399 2.45 0.94 9.79
C ILE A 399 3.28 -0.29 10.20
N GLY A 400 3.53 -1.23 9.30
CA GLY A 400 4.43 -2.39 9.47
C GLY A 400 3.94 -3.48 10.42
N GLU A 401 2.65 -3.53 10.75
CA GLU A 401 2.04 -4.55 11.60
C GLU A 401 1.55 -5.75 10.78
N TYR A 402 2.47 -6.39 10.07
CA TYR A 402 2.16 -7.32 8.98
C TYR A 402 1.28 -8.51 9.39
N GLU A 403 1.40 -9.05 10.60
CA GLU A 403 0.56 -10.16 11.05
C GLU A 403 -0.90 -9.73 11.29
N ARG A 404 -1.13 -8.58 11.96
CA ARG A 404 -2.49 -8.02 12.08
C ARG A 404 -3.04 -7.60 10.71
N ALA A 405 -2.20 -7.10 9.81
CA ALA A 405 -2.59 -6.78 8.43
C ALA A 405 -3.09 -8.03 7.68
N LYS A 406 -2.32 -9.13 7.76
CA LYS A 406 -2.67 -10.45 7.20
C LYS A 406 -4.00 -10.96 7.75
N GLU A 407 -4.20 -10.86 9.07
CA GLU A 407 -5.45 -11.26 9.73
C GLU A 407 -6.65 -10.42 9.25
N ALA A 408 -6.50 -9.10 9.13
CA ALA A 408 -7.56 -8.22 8.64
C ALA A 408 -7.92 -8.52 7.16
N HIS A 409 -6.93 -8.68 6.28
CA HIS A 409 -7.17 -9.11 4.89
C HIS A 409 -7.85 -10.49 4.83
N MET A 410 -7.39 -11.47 5.62
CA MET A 410 -8.02 -12.79 5.72
C MET A 410 -9.46 -12.72 6.25
N LYS A 411 -9.78 -11.77 7.14
CA LYS A 411 -11.16 -11.57 7.62
C LYS A 411 -12.08 -11.04 6.53
N SER A 412 -11.62 -10.14 5.66
CA SER A 412 -12.40 -9.66 4.52
C SER A 412 -12.87 -10.81 3.61
N ILE A 413 -11.94 -11.65 3.15
CA ILE A 413 -12.26 -12.80 2.27
C ILE A 413 -12.97 -13.96 2.98
N GLN A 414 -12.95 -14.01 4.32
CA GLN A 414 -13.76 -14.95 5.12
C GLN A 414 -15.24 -14.52 5.17
N ILE A 415 -15.52 -13.22 5.16
CA ILE A 415 -16.88 -12.68 5.13
C ILE A 415 -17.49 -12.83 3.74
N ASP A 416 -16.73 -12.53 2.68
CA ASP A 416 -17.16 -12.71 1.29
C ASP A 416 -16.01 -13.21 0.41
N ARG A 417 -16.10 -14.46 -0.02
CA ARG A 417 -15.11 -15.11 -0.91
C ARG A 417 -15.17 -14.59 -2.34
N CYS A 418 -16.25 -13.93 -2.75
CA CYS A 418 -16.40 -13.32 -4.07
C CYS A 418 -15.90 -11.86 -4.10
N PHE A 419 -15.37 -11.34 -2.98
CA PHE A 419 -14.90 -9.96 -2.91
C PHE A 419 -13.52 -9.80 -3.54
N LEU A 420 -13.51 -9.54 -4.85
CA LEU A 420 -12.31 -9.39 -5.69
C LEU A 420 -11.24 -8.45 -5.09
N ASP A 421 -11.61 -7.28 -4.58
CA ASP A 421 -10.63 -6.35 -4.00
C ASP A 421 -9.96 -6.90 -2.72
N GLY A 422 -10.66 -7.72 -1.94
CA GLY A 422 -10.08 -8.39 -0.78
C GLY A 422 -8.95 -9.36 -1.18
N TRP A 423 -9.19 -10.17 -2.23
CA TRP A 423 -8.16 -11.04 -2.80
C TRP A 423 -7.00 -10.28 -3.42
N ILE A 424 -7.27 -9.20 -4.15
CA ILE A 424 -6.21 -8.39 -4.79
C ILE A 424 -5.34 -7.70 -3.76
N HIS A 425 -5.92 -7.10 -2.71
CA HIS A 425 -5.13 -6.44 -1.68
C HIS A 425 -4.36 -7.43 -0.81
N LEU A 426 -4.88 -8.65 -0.58
CA LEU A 426 -4.10 -9.74 0.03
C LEU A 426 -2.95 -10.22 -0.89
N ALA A 427 -3.18 -10.29 -2.20
CA ALA A 427 -2.12 -10.61 -3.16
C ALA A 427 -1.02 -9.54 -3.15
N GLN A 428 -1.37 -8.26 -3.20
CA GLN A 428 -0.42 -7.14 -3.11
C GLN A 428 0.38 -7.16 -1.80
N PHE A 429 -0.29 -7.39 -0.67
CA PHE A 429 0.38 -7.58 0.62
C PHE A 429 1.42 -8.72 0.60
N TYR A 430 1.12 -9.84 -0.08
CA TYR A 430 2.11 -10.91 -0.26
C TYR A 430 3.20 -10.58 -1.30
N GLN A 431 2.94 -9.72 -2.28
CA GLN A 431 3.99 -9.17 -3.17
C GLN A 431 4.96 -8.27 -2.40
N ASP A 432 4.45 -7.36 -1.56
CA ASP A 432 5.26 -6.45 -0.73
C ASP A 432 6.13 -7.21 0.29
N LEU A 433 5.60 -8.29 0.88
CA LEU A 433 6.37 -9.20 1.73
C LEU A 433 7.33 -10.12 0.95
N ALA A 434 7.32 -10.09 -0.39
CA ALA A 434 8.09 -10.96 -1.27
C ALA A 434 7.78 -12.46 -1.14
N ASN A 435 6.50 -12.81 -0.94
CA ASN A 435 5.99 -14.19 -0.94
C ASN A 435 5.24 -14.49 -2.26
N PRO A 436 5.94 -14.90 -3.34
CA PRO A 436 5.32 -15.10 -4.65
C PRO A 436 4.29 -16.23 -4.65
N ALA A 437 4.49 -17.30 -3.88
CA ALA A 437 3.59 -18.45 -3.85
C ALA A 437 2.18 -18.05 -3.39
N LYS A 438 2.08 -17.32 -2.27
CA LYS A 438 0.77 -16.86 -1.76
C LYS A 438 0.16 -15.72 -2.58
N ALA A 439 1.00 -14.89 -3.18
CA ALA A 439 0.52 -13.86 -4.11
C ALA A 439 -0.12 -14.50 -5.35
N LEU A 440 0.47 -15.57 -5.92
CA LEU A 440 -0.10 -16.34 -7.02
C LEU A 440 -1.43 -17.02 -6.61
N GLU A 441 -1.45 -17.71 -5.46
CA GLU A 441 -2.66 -18.35 -4.89
C GLU A 441 -3.85 -17.37 -4.80
N CYS A 442 -3.60 -16.14 -4.30
CA CYS A 442 -4.64 -15.11 -4.19
C CYS A 442 -5.10 -14.57 -5.56
N LEU A 443 -4.19 -14.47 -6.54
CA LEU A 443 -4.52 -14.03 -7.90
C LEU A 443 -5.26 -15.11 -8.70
N GLU A 444 -4.96 -16.39 -8.45
CA GLU A 444 -5.70 -17.52 -9.01
C GLU A 444 -7.10 -17.61 -8.44
N HIS A 445 -7.29 -17.39 -7.13
CA HIS A 445 -8.63 -17.26 -6.54
C HIS A 445 -9.42 -16.05 -7.08
N ALA A 446 -8.77 -14.89 -7.29
CA ALA A 446 -9.43 -13.75 -7.93
C ALA A 446 -9.93 -14.08 -9.36
N LEU A 447 -9.14 -14.83 -10.13
CA LEU A 447 -9.51 -15.28 -11.49
C LEU A 447 -10.52 -16.44 -11.51
N GLN A 448 -10.66 -17.19 -10.42
CA GLN A 448 -11.77 -18.16 -10.25
C GLN A 448 -13.11 -17.48 -9.94
N VAL A 449 -13.09 -16.23 -9.44
CA VAL A 449 -14.29 -15.41 -9.19
C VAL A 449 -14.68 -14.59 -10.43
N ASP A 450 -13.71 -14.03 -11.15
CA ASP A 450 -13.92 -13.41 -12.46
C ASP A 450 -12.73 -13.72 -13.41
N GLU A 451 -12.95 -14.62 -14.37
CA GLU A 451 -11.97 -15.04 -15.37
C GLU A 451 -11.47 -13.88 -16.26
N ARG A 452 -12.20 -12.75 -16.33
CA ARG A 452 -11.85 -11.57 -17.13
C ARG A 452 -11.37 -10.41 -16.28
N PHE A 453 -10.94 -10.65 -15.04
CA PHE A 453 -10.50 -9.57 -14.16
C PHE A 453 -9.09 -9.05 -14.52
N ALA A 454 -9.03 -8.04 -15.39
CA ALA A 454 -7.78 -7.46 -15.91
C ALA A 454 -6.74 -7.10 -14.83
N LYS A 455 -7.18 -6.61 -13.66
CA LYS A 455 -6.34 -6.25 -12.50
C LYS A 455 -5.54 -7.45 -11.96
N ALA A 456 -6.09 -8.67 -12.01
CA ALA A 456 -5.40 -9.88 -11.59
C ALA A 456 -4.32 -10.30 -12.61
N PHE A 457 -4.60 -10.18 -13.92
CA PHE A 457 -3.60 -10.40 -14.97
C PHE A 457 -2.46 -9.38 -14.91
N HIS A 458 -2.76 -8.10 -14.65
CA HIS A 458 -1.74 -7.08 -14.41
C HIS A 458 -0.82 -7.50 -13.25
N LEU A 459 -1.39 -7.78 -12.07
CA LEU A 459 -0.59 -8.08 -10.87
C LEU A 459 0.16 -9.42 -10.95
N ARG A 460 -0.36 -10.42 -11.67
CA ARG A 460 0.41 -11.65 -11.96
C ARG A 460 1.55 -11.39 -12.95
N GLY A 461 1.29 -10.56 -13.97
CA GLY A 461 2.32 -10.09 -14.90
C GLY A 461 3.44 -9.31 -14.22
N LEU A 462 3.10 -8.40 -13.30
CA LEU A 462 4.05 -7.65 -12.46
C LEU A 462 4.88 -8.59 -11.57
N LEU A 463 4.26 -9.59 -10.96
CA LEU A 463 4.96 -10.59 -10.14
C LEU A 463 5.93 -11.44 -10.96
N CYS A 464 5.51 -11.93 -12.13
CA CYS A 464 6.37 -12.66 -13.05
C CYS A 464 7.50 -11.78 -13.62
N HIS A 465 7.26 -10.49 -13.89
CA HIS A 465 8.29 -9.52 -14.26
C HIS A 465 9.34 -9.39 -13.14
N GLY A 466 8.89 -9.17 -11.89
CA GLY A 466 9.78 -9.05 -10.74
C GLY A 466 10.62 -10.31 -10.46
N MET A 467 10.08 -11.50 -10.76
CA MET A 467 10.82 -12.78 -10.66
C MET A 467 11.77 -13.06 -11.84
N GLY A 468 11.82 -12.20 -12.85
CA GLY A 468 12.58 -12.42 -14.10
C GLY A 468 11.92 -13.42 -15.07
N GLU A 469 10.70 -13.88 -14.78
CA GLU A 469 9.93 -14.83 -15.60
C GLU A 469 9.17 -14.09 -16.73
N HIS A 470 9.89 -13.22 -17.46
CA HIS A 470 9.33 -12.26 -18.42
C HIS A 470 8.44 -12.89 -19.51
N ARG A 471 8.66 -14.15 -19.91
CA ARG A 471 7.80 -14.84 -20.89
C ARG A 471 6.39 -15.10 -20.35
N LYS A 472 6.26 -15.44 -19.07
CA LYS A 472 4.96 -15.62 -18.40
C LYS A 472 4.29 -14.26 -18.18
N ALA A 473 5.07 -13.24 -17.80
CA ALA A 473 4.59 -11.88 -17.73
C ALA A 473 4.03 -11.37 -19.08
N ILE A 474 4.70 -11.61 -20.22
CA ILE A 474 4.18 -11.26 -21.56
C ILE A 474 2.82 -11.90 -21.82
N LYS A 475 2.63 -13.18 -21.44
CA LYS A 475 1.36 -13.90 -21.60
C LYS A 475 0.25 -13.27 -20.78
N ASP A 476 0.48 -13.04 -19.48
CA ASP A 476 -0.52 -12.46 -18.60
C ASP A 476 -0.86 -11.00 -18.96
N LEU A 477 0.16 -10.16 -19.18
CA LEU A 477 -0.05 -8.76 -19.56
C LEU A 477 -0.74 -8.63 -20.92
N SER A 478 -0.48 -9.54 -21.86
CA SER A 478 -1.23 -9.59 -23.13
C SER A 478 -2.69 -10.05 -22.96
N THR A 479 -2.96 -10.90 -21.96
CA THR A 479 -4.32 -11.31 -21.61
C THR A 479 -5.07 -10.14 -20.96
N GLY A 480 -4.45 -9.42 -20.02
CA GLY A 480 -4.96 -8.18 -19.45
C GLY A 480 -5.27 -7.12 -20.53
N LEU A 481 -4.33 -6.88 -21.45
CA LEU A 481 -4.50 -5.95 -22.57
C LEU A 481 -5.52 -6.41 -23.64
N SER A 482 -5.94 -7.68 -23.63
CA SER A 482 -7.07 -8.15 -24.46
C SER A 482 -8.43 -7.82 -23.84
N ILE A 483 -8.45 -7.46 -22.55
CA ILE A 483 -9.64 -7.05 -21.79
C ILE A 483 -9.69 -5.53 -21.67
N GLU A 484 -8.56 -4.89 -21.33
CA GLU A 484 -8.41 -3.44 -21.18
C GLU A 484 -7.21 -2.95 -22.03
N SER A 485 -7.46 -2.64 -23.30
CA SER A 485 -6.39 -2.35 -24.29
C SER A 485 -5.59 -1.07 -24.03
N SER A 486 -6.13 -0.14 -23.23
CA SER A 486 -5.49 1.14 -22.86
C SER A 486 -4.79 1.11 -21.51
N ASN A 487 -4.58 -0.06 -20.90
CA ASN A 487 -3.93 -0.17 -19.59
C ASN A 487 -2.41 0.17 -19.70
N ILE A 488 -2.05 1.41 -19.34
CA ILE A 488 -0.69 1.94 -19.42
C ILE A 488 0.34 1.13 -18.62
N GLU A 489 -0.04 0.60 -17.47
CA GLU A 489 0.85 -0.19 -16.61
C GLU A 489 1.20 -1.51 -17.30
N CYS A 490 0.21 -2.18 -17.88
CA CYS A 490 0.40 -3.40 -18.64
C CYS A 490 1.21 -3.18 -19.92
N LEU A 491 0.98 -2.08 -20.66
CA LEU A 491 1.79 -1.73 -21.83
C LEU A 491 3.26 -1.51 -21.44
N TYR A 492 3.53 -0.68 -20.43
CA TYR A 492 4.89 -0.39 -19.95
C TYR A 492 5.63 -1.65 -19.46
N LEU A 493 4.96 -2.49 -18.65
CA LEU A 493 5.54 -3.74 -18.14
C LEU A 493 5.76 -4.77 -19.26
N ARG A 494 4.85 -4.85 -20.24
CA ARG A 494 5.01 -5.79 -21.37
C ARG A 494 6.13 -5.34 -22.31
N ALA A 495 6.24 -4.04 -22.57
CA ALA A 495 7.37 -3.45 -23.29
C ALA A 495 8.71 -3.79 -22.62
N SER A 496 8.77 -3.67 -21.28
CA SER A 496 9.95 -4.06 -20.48
C SER A 496 10.27 -5.55 -20.61
N CYS A 497 9.28 -6.43 -20.54
CA CYS A 497 9.49 -7.86 -20.75
C CYS A 497 9.97 -8.19 -22.17
N TYR A 498 9.40 -7.57 -23.21
CA TYR A 498 9.88 -7.75 -24.58
C TYR A 498 11.32 -7.24 -24.76
N HIS A 499 11.67 -6.11 -24.15
CA HIS A 499 13.03 -5.57 -24.11
C HIS A 499 13.99 -6.58 -23.46
N ALA A 500 13.68 -7.07 -22.26
CA ALA A 500 14.50 -8.05 -21.54
C ALA A 500 14.67 -9.36 -22.32
N VAL A 501 13.64 -9.80 -23.05
CA VAL A 501 13.67 -11.02 -23.88
C VAL A 501 14.36 -10.83 -25.25
N GLY A 502 14.65 -9.58 -25.65
CA GLY A 502 15.27 -9.24 -26.93
C GLY A 502 14.29 -9.12 -28.11
N GLU A 503 12.98 -9.06 -27.84
CA GLU A 503 11.91 -8.90 -28.84
C GLU A 503 11.64 -7.40 -29.08
N TYR A 504 12.71 -6.65 -29.40
CA TYR A 504 12.74 -5.18 -29.45
C TYR A 504 11.67 -4.52 -30.34
N GLY A 505 11.12 -5.23 -31.33
CA GLY A 505 10.03 -4.74 -32.18
C GLY A 505 8.74 -4.48 -31.41
N GLU A 506 8.30 -5.47 -30.63
CA GLU A 506 7.12 -5.33 -29.79
C GLU A 506 7.40 -4.43 -28.56
N ALA A 507 8.64 -4.42 -28.08
CA ALA A 507 9.06 -3.50 -27.00
C ALA A 507 8.91 -2.02 -27.41
N VAL A 508 9.48 -1.61 -28.55
CA VAL A 508 9.38 -0.23 -29.04
C VAL A 508 7.93 0.16 -29.33
N LYS A 509 7.16 -0.75 -29.92
CA LYS A 509 5.72 -0.57 -30.21
C LYS A 509 4.89 -0.36 -28.95
N ASP A 510 5.07 -1.17 -27.91
CA ASP A 510 4.34 -0.99 -26.64
C ASP A 510 4.80 0.28 -25.89
N TYR A 511 6.08 0.67 -25.97
CA TYR A 511 6.54 1.96 -25.43
C TYR A 511 5.96 3.16 -26.17
N ASP A 512 5.84 3.10 -27.51
CA ASP A 512 5.19 4.16 -28.28
C ASP A 512 3.70 4.26 -27.95
N ALA A 513 3.00 3.13 -27.79
CA ALA A 513 1.62 3.14 -27.31
C ALA A 513 1.46 3.79 -25.92
N VAL A 514 2.44 3.64 -25.00
CA VAL A 514 2.45 4.37 -23.72
C VAL A 514 2.62 5.88 -23.93
N LEU A 515 3.49 6.29 -24.86
CA LEU A 515 3.76 7.70 -25.15
C LEU A 515 2.63 8.41 -25.91
N GLU A 516 1.78 7.66 -26.61
CA GLU A 516 0.62 8.15 -27.38
C GLU A 516 -0.66 8.30 -26.52
N LEU A 517 -0.71 7.75 -25.30
CA LEU A 517 -1.88 7.87 -24.41
C LEU A 517 -2.05 9.29 -23.83
N GLU A 518 -3.28 9.80 -23.87
CA GLU A 518 -3.68 10.95 -23.05
C GLU A 518 -3.81 10.51 -21.57
N ILE A 519 -3.29 11.32 -20.64
CA ILE A 519 -3.18 10.96 -19.23
C ILE A 519 -3.83 11.99 -18.31
N ASP A 520 -4.59 11.46 -17.34
CA ASP A 520 -5.34 12.14 -16.29
C ASP A 520 -4.58 12.30 -14.95
N SER A 521 -3.49 11.54 -14.72
CA SER A 521 -2.79 11.50 -13.43
C SER A 521 -1.25 11.59 -13.51
N MET A 522 -0.65 12.29 -12.54
CA MET A 522 0.80 12.48 -12.46
C MET A 522 1.56 11.16 -12.23
N GLU A 523 0.95 10.18 -11.57
CA GLU A 523 1.56 8.86 -11.34
C GLU A 523 1.70 8.07 -12.65
N LYS A 524 0.66 8.09 -13.49
CA LYS A 524 0.71 7.51 -14.85
C LYS A 524 1.70 8.27 -15.75
N PHE A 525 1.81 9.60 -15.61
CA PHE A 525 2.77 10.42 -16.37
C PHE A 525 4.24 10.02 -16.13
N VAL A 526 4.59 9.55 -14.92
CA VAL A 526 5.94 9.00 -14.65
C VAL A 526 6.22 7.75 -15.50
N LEU A 527 5.21 6.97 -15.87
CA LEU A 527 5.37 5.82 -16.78
C LEU A 527 5.66 6.26 -18.22
N GLN A 528 5.14 7.40 -18.69
CA GLN A 528 5.53 7.99 -19.98
C GLN A 528 6.99 8.44 -19.98
N CYS A 529 7.41 9.16 -18.92
CA CYS A 529 8.82 9.52 -18.76
C CYS A 529 9.72 8.27 -18.77
N LEU A 530 9.34 7.20 -18.07
CA LEU A 530 10.10 5.95 -18.08
C LEU A 530 10.06 5.23 -19.44
N ALA A 531 8.91 5.16 -20.11
CA ALA A 531 8.76 4.54 -21.43
C ALA A 531 9.67 5.19 -22.48
N PHE A 532 9.82 6.51 -22.43
CA PHE A 532 10.78 7.24 -23.26
C PHE A 532 12.21 6.72 -23.07
N TYR A 533 12.75 6.74 -21.84
CA TYR A 533 14.14 6.33 -21.60
C TYR A 533 14.33 4.84 -21.94
N GLN A 534 13.35 4.00 -21.60
CA GLN A 534 13.39 2.57 -21.87
C GLN A 534 13.35 2.24 -23.38
N LYS A 535 12.57 2.99 -24.18
CA LYS A 535 12.59 2.86 -25.65
C LYS A 535 13.98 3.15 -26.21
N GLU A 536 14.63 4.21 -25.77
CA GLU A 536 15.98 4.55 -26.26
C GLU A 536 17.00 3.48 -25.85
N ILE A 537 16.97 2.98 -24.62
CA ILE A 537 17.85 1.87 -24.18
C ILE A 537 17.54 0.57 -24.95
N ALA A 538 16.28 0.33 -25.36
CA ALA A 538 15.93 -0.79 -26.23
C ALA A 538 16.53 -0.63 -27.64
N LEU A 539 16.48 0.58 -28.21
CA LEU A 539 17.09 0.90 -29.51
C LEU A 539 18.62 0.78 -29.48
N TYR A 540 19.25 1.24 -28.39
CA TYR A 540 20.68 1.07 -28.13
C TYR A 540 21.07 -0.42 -28.05
N THR A 541 20.39 -1.19 -27.20
CA THR A 541 20.67 -2.63 -27.01
C THR A 541 20.43 -3.42 -28.29
N ALA A 542 19.39 -3.07 -29.06
CA ALA A 542 19.17 -3.61 -30.40
C ALA A 542 20.30 -3.28 -31.39
N SER A 543 20.92 -2.09 -31.31
CA SER A 543 22.04 -1.71 -32.18
C SER A 543 23.33 -2.48 -31.85
N LYS A 544 23.54 -2.80 -30.57
CA LYS A 544 24.69 -3.57 -30.06
C LYS A 544 24.47 -5.09 -30.14
N VAL A 545 23.32 -5.58 -30.59
CA VAL A 545 22.90 -6.99 -30.48
C VAL A 545 23.87 -7.99 -31.16
N ASN A 546 24.47 -7.59 -32.28
CA ASN A 546 25.43 -8.40 -33.04
C ASN A 546 26.91 -8.05 -32.73
N SER A 547 27.15 -7.04 -31.89
CA SER A 547 28.49 -6.71 -31.40
C SER A 547 28.94 -7.68 -30.32
N GLU A 548 30.25 -7.86 -30.15
CA GLU A 548 30.79 -8.60 -29.01
C GLU A 548 30.37 -7.93 -27.69
N PHE A 549 30.03 -8.72 -26.67
CA PHE A 549 29.45 -8.19 -25.42
C PHE A 549 30.40 -7.26 -24.65
N CYS A 550 31.72 -7.38 -24.85
CA CYS A 550 32.69 -6.43 -24.29
C CYS A 550 32.44 -4.97 -24.72
N TRP A 551 31.90 -4.75 -25.94
CA TRP A 551 31.57 -3.43 -26.52
C TRP A 551 30.17 -2.92 -26.15
N PHE A 552 29.43 -3.60 -25.27
CA PHE A 552 28.22 -3.06 -24.65
C PHE A 552 28.62 -2.17 -23.48
N ASP A 553 28.47 -0.86 -23.57
CA ASP A 553 28.87 0.09 -22.53
C ASP A 553 27.91 1.29 -22.46
N ILE A 554 26.83 1.16 -21.67
CA ILE A 554 25.85 2.23 -21.47
C ILE A 554 26.54 3.50 -20.92
N ASP A 555 27.61 3.33 -20.17
CA ASP A 555 28.24 4.42 -19.43
C ASP A 555 29.11 5.33 -20.30
N GLU A 556 29.76 4.81 -21.34
CA GLU A 556 30.47 5.61 -22.35
C GLU A 556 29.60 5.95 -23.58
N ASP A 557 28.76 5.02 -24.06
CA ASP A 557 27.98 5.24 -25.30
C ASP A 557 26.77 6.19 -25.11
N ILE A 558 26.18 6.27 -23.90
CA ILE A 558 24.97 7.06 -23.65
C ILE A 558 25.31 8.36 -22.93
N ASN A 559 24.79 9.48 -23.46
CA ASN A 559 25.08 10.83 -22.96
C ASN A 559 24.81 11.00 -21.44
N PRO A 560 25.73 11.62 -20.68
CA PRO A 560 25.59 11.84 -19.24
C PRO A 560 24.27 12.49 -18.80
N LEU A 561 23.75 13.48 -19.55
CA LEU A 561 22.51 14.19 -19.23
C LEU A 561 21.28 13.28 -19.38
N PHE A 562 21.25 12.43 -20.41
CA PHE A 562 20.19 11.43 -20.60
C PHE A 562 20.17 10.43 -19.45
N LYS A 563 21.35 9.89 -19.07
CA LYS A 563 21.47 8.93 -17.97
C LYS A 563 21.01 9.56 -16.64
N GLU A 564 21.36 10.82 -16.39
CA GLU A 564 20.89 11.59 -15.24
C GLU A 564 19.37 11.76 -15.20
N TYR A 565 18.75 12.20 -16.30
CA TYR A 565 17.30 12.43 -16.35
C TYR A 565 16.53 11.11 -16.21
N TRP A 566 17.05 10.02 -16.77
CA TRP A 566 16.56 8.66 -16.56
C TRP A 566 16.64 8.22 -15.08
N CYS A 567 17.78 8.46 -14.41
CA CYS A 567 17.92 8.25 -12.96
C CYS A 567 16.91 9.06 -12.13
N LYS A 568 16.74 10.35 -12.46
CA LYS A 568 15.78 11.28 -11.82
C LYS A 568 14.32 10.99 -12.16
N ARG A 569 14.04 10.15 -13.17
CA ARG A 569 12.70 9.96 -13.80
C ARG A 569 12.07 11.26 -14.30
N ALA A 570 12.90 12.22 -14.69
CA ALA A 570 12.49 13.56 -15.10
C ALA A 570 11.77 13.57 -16.46
N HIS A 571 11.08 14.66 -16.79
CA HIS A 571 10.41 14.82 -18.08
C HIS A 571 11.47 14.85 -19.21
N PRO A 572 11.36 14.01 -20.26
CA PRO A 572 12.38 13.95 -21.31
C PRO A 572 12.48 15.17 -22.23
N LYS A 573 11.61 16.17 -22.11
CA LYS A 573 11.57 17.35 -23.00
C LYS A 573 12.94 18.05 -23.06
N ASP A 574 13.50 18.39 -21.91
CA ASP A 574 14.76 19.13 -21.78
C ASP A 574 16.00 18.31 -22.16
N VAL A 575 15.83 17.04 -22.50
CA VAL A 575 16.85 16.10 -22.99
C VAL A 575 16.71 15.88 -24.50
N CYS A 576 15.49 15.78 -25.02
CA CYS A 576 15.19 15.52 -26.44
C CYS A 576 15.88 16.52 -27.39
N GLU A 577 15.98 17.77 -26.96
CA GLU A 577 16.58 18.86 -27.74
C GLU A 577 18.12 18.94 -27.59
N LYS A 578 18.69 18.27 -26.58
CA LYS A 578 20.11 18.39 -26.18
C LYS A 578 20.93 17.11 -26.41
N VAL A 579 20.28 15.96 -26.62
CA VAL A 579 20.92 14.65 -26.72
C VAL A 579 20.54 13.94 -28.02
N PHE A 580 21.54 13.36 -28.69
CA PHE A 580 21.33 12.54 -29.88
C PHE A 580 20.47 11.31 -29.56
N ARG A 581 19.36 11.16 -30.28
CA ARG A 581 18.41 10.05 -30.15
C ARG A 581 19.00 8.76 -30.70
N GLN A 582 18.67 7.63 -30.07
CA GLN A 582 19.16 6.34 -30.53
C GLN A 582 18.57 5.99 -31.91
N PRO A 583 19.34 5.32 -32.78
CA PRO A 583 18.92 5.08 -34.16
C PRO A 583 17.59 4.32 -34.22
N PRO A 584 16.69 4.64 -35.18
CA PRO A 584 15.42 3.94 -35.33
C PRO A 584 15.62 2.43 -35.47
N LEU A 585 14.67 1.62 -34.98
CA LEU A 585 14.85 0.16 -34.87
C LEU A 585 15.22 -0.52 -36.21
N ARG A 586 14.72 0.01 -37.33
CA ARG A 586 15.08 -0.43 -38.69
C ARG A 586 16.59 -0.35 -38.92
N ASP A 587 17.23 0.71 -38.45
CA ASP A 587 18.65 0.98 -38.60
C ASP A 587 19.49 0.23 -37.57
N SER A 588 19.05 0.16 -36.30
CA SER A 588 19.67 -0.70 -35.29
C SER A 588 19.77 -2.16 -35.73
N LEU A 589 18.71 -2.68 -36.39
CA LEU A 589 18.66 -4.06 -36.87
C LEU A 589 19.22 -4.27 -38.30
N LYS A 590 19.77 -3.24 -38.98
CA LYS A 590 20.36 -3.39 -40.34
C LYS A 590 21.47 -4.44 -40.42
N LYS A 591 22.18 -4.72 -39.32
CA LYS A 591 23.25 -5.72 -39.25
C LYS A 591 22.79 -7.12 -38.81
N GLY A 592 21.51 -7.31 -38.52
CA GLY A 592 20.94 -8.63 -38.18
C GLY A 592 19.83 -8.54 -37.15
N ARG A 593 18.69 -9.18 -37.43
CA ARG A 593 17.67 -9.49 -36.42
C ARG A 593 18.18 -10.62 -35.53
N LEU A 594 17.98 -10.50 -34.21
CA LEU A 594 18.07 -11.63 -33.29
C LEU A 594 17.02 -12.67 -33.72
N ARG A 595 17.42 -13.82 -34.29
CA ARG A 595 16.46 -14.84 -34.73
C ARG A 595 16.15 -15.75 -33.53
N LYS A 596 14.89 -16.12 -33.35
CA LYS A 596 14.49 -17.12 -32.32
C LYS A 596 15.15 -18.49 -32.50
N GLN A 597 15.83 -18.73 -33.63
CA GLN A 597 16.57 -19.94 -33.97
C GLN A 597 18.06 -19.90 -33.54
N ASP A 598 18.62 -18.73 -33.18
CA ASP A 598 20.08 -18.59 -32.98
C ASP A 598 20.56 -19.06 -31.59
N PHE A 599 19.65 -19.27 -30.63
CA PHE A 599 19.99 -19.81 -29.30
C PHE A 599 19.83 -21.34 -29.22
N ILE A 600 20.50 -22.05 -30.12
CA ILE A 600 20.74 -23.49 -29.92
C ILE A 600 21.63 -23.64 -28.67
N VAL A 601 21.13 -24.40 -27.69
CA VAL A 601 21.86 -24.72 -26.45
C VAL A 601 22.85 -25.84 -26.74
N THR A 602 24.14 -25.49 -26.80
CA THR A 602 25.22 -26.47 -26.81
C THR A 602 25.45 -27.01 -25.40
N LYS A 603 26.08 -28.18 -25.28
CA LYS A 603 26.48 -28.73 -23.96
C LYS A 603 27.27 -27.72 -23.12
N GLN A 604 28.15 -26.93 -23.76
CA GLN A 604 28.91 -25.86 -23.11
C GLN A 604 27.98 -24.75 -22.55
N LYS A 605 27.03 -24.24 -23.35
CA LYS A 605 26.04 -23.26 -22.87
C LYS A 605 25.22 -23.80 -21.70
N ALA A 606 24.77 -25.05 -21.77
CA ALA A 606 24.01 -25.69 -20.68
C ALA A 606 24.84 -25.77 -19.38
N THR A 607 26.08 -26.29 -19.44
CA THR A 607 26.97 -26.39 -18.28
C THR A 607 27.30 -25.01 -17.69
N LEU A 608 27.55 -24.00 -18.54
CA LEU A 608 27.82 -22.64 -18.06
C LEU A 608 26.58 -22.00 -17.39
N ILE A 609 25.39 -22.18 -17.96
CA ILE A 609 24.13 -21.70 -17.38
C ILE A 609 23.84 -22.40 -16.04
N GLN A 610 24.07 -23.71 -15.94
CA GLN A 610 23.88 -24.46 -14.69
C GLN A 610 24.85 -23.98 -13.58
N ALA A 611 26.13 -23.75 -13.91
CA ALA A 611 27.10 -23.18 -12.98
C ALA A 611 26.72 -21.75 -12.55
N ALA A 612 26.27 -20.92 -13.49
CA ALA A 612 25.81 -19.56 -13.21
C ALA A 612 24.55 -19.54 -12.34
N ASP A 613 23.56 -20.39 -12.61
CA ASP A 613 22.33 -20.46 -11.81
C ASP A 613 22.57 -21.03 -10.40
N PHE A 614 23.64 -21.80 -10.20
CA PHE A 614 24.07 -22.28 -8.87
C PHE A 614 24.79 -21.20 -8.06
N LEU A 615 25.80 -20.54 -8.65
CA LEU A 615 26.54 -19.46 -7.99
C LEU A 615 25.67 -18.22 -7.77
N GLY A 616 24.86 -17.88 -8.77
CA GLY A 616 24.04 -16.68 -8.82
C GLY A 616 22.93 -16.59 -7.78
N LYS A 617 22.36 -17.73 -7.35
CA LYS A 617 21.35 -17.76 -6.28
C LYS A 617 21.88 -17.29 -4.93
N LYS A 618 23.20 -17.28 -4.74
CA LYS A 618 23.85 -16.89 -3.48
C LYS A 618 23.69 -15.40 -3.16
N ILE A 619 23.38 -14.56 -4.15
CA ILE A 619 23.09 -13.13 -3.94
C ILE A 619 21.74 -12.88 -3.26
N GLN A 620 20.89 -13.91 -3.15
CA GLN A 620 19.51 -13.74 -2.69
C GLN A 620 19.44 -13.47 -1.18
N TYR A 621 19.02 -12.26 -0.80
CA TYR A 621 18.57 -12.00 0.56
C TYR A 621 17.28 -12.76 0.86
N THR A 622 17.28 -13.51 1.96
CA THR A 622 16.08 -14.19 2.49
C THR A 622 15.45 -13.28 3.56
N CYS A 623 14.87 -12.17 3.08
CA CYS A 623 14.38 -11.04 3.86
C CYS A 623 13.06 -10.51 3.25
N PRO A 624 12.13 -9.95 4.04
CA PRO A 624 10.90 -9.35 3.51
C PRO A 624 11.18 -8.28 2.44
N GLY A 625 10.36 -8.24 1.39
CA GLY A 625 10.50 -7.27 0.29
C GLY A 625 11.66 -7.54 -0.68
N PHE A 626 12.37 -8.68 -0.58
CA PHE A 626 13.36 -9.13 -1.56
C PHE A 626 12.86 -10.33 -2.37
N LEU A 627 12.07 -10.03 -3.42
CA LEU A 627 11.53 -11.04 -4.34
C LEU A 627 12.67 -11.78 -5.09
N PRO A 628 12.65 -13.12 -5.21
CA PRO A 628 13.69 -13.86 -5.91
C PRO A 628 13.57 -13.70 -7.43
N ASN A 629 14.63 -13.17 -8.06
CA ASN A 629 14.67 -12.92 -9.50
C ASN A 629 15.69 -13.86 -10.19
N ARG A 630 15.18 -14.80 -11.00
CA ARG A 630 15.98 -15.82 -11.68
C ARG A 630 16.99 -15.22 -12.67
N ARG A 631 16.65 -14.10 -13.29
CA ARG A 631 17.46 -13.44 -14.32
C ARG A 631 18.65 -12.70 -13.70
N GLN A 632 18.42 -12.01 -12.58
CA GLN A 632 19.47 -11.41 -11.76
C GLN A 632 20.37 -12.47 -11.13
N HIS A 633 19.83 -13.62 -10.71
CA HIS A 633 20.68 -14.75 -10.28
C HIS A 633 21.61 -15.18 -11.41
N ARG A 634 21.09 -15.49 -12.60
CA ARG A 634 21.96 -15.91 -13.72
C ARG A 634 23.01 -14.86 -14.10
N MET A 635 22.61 -13.59 -14.15
CA MET A 635 23.52 -12.46 -14.36
C MET A 635 24.69 -12.49 -13.36
N ALA A 636 24.38 -12.63 -12.07
CA ALA A 636 25.37 -12.66 -11.01
C ALA A 636 26.34 -13.84 -11.14
N GLY A 637 25.82 -15.02 -11.51
CA GLY A 637 26.65 -16.20 -11.77
C GLY A 637 27.58 -16.04 -12.97
N LEU A 638 27.07 -15.56 -14.10
CA LEU A 638 27.86 -15.32 -15.31
C LEU A 638 28.94 -14.24 -15.06
N ALA A 639 28.58 -13.15 -14.37
CA ALA A 639 29.49 -12.09 -13.98
C ALA A 639 30.61 -12.59 -13.03
N ALA A 640 30.26 -13.37 -11.99
CA ALA A 640 31.24 -13.91 -11.05
C ALA A 640 32.22 -14.89 -11.73
N ILE A 641 31.73 -15.73 -12.66
CA ILE A 641 32.57 -16.63 -13.46
C ILE A 641 33.48 -15.82 -14.41
N GLU A 642 32.97 -14.79 -15.09
CA GLU A 642 33.78 -13.95 -15.99
C GLU A 642 34.85 -13.16 -15.23
N ILE A 643 34.51 -12.61 -14.05
CA ILE A 643 35.46 -11.98 -13.12
C ILE A 643 36.56 -12.98 -12.75
N ALA A 644 36.21 -14.19 -12.32
CA ALA A 644 37.21 -15.20 -11.97
C ALA A 644 38.12 -15.56 -13.15
N GLN A 645 37.55 -15.73 -14.35
CA GLN A 645 38.27 -16.03 -15.58
C GLN A 645 39.21 -14.89 -16.03
N LYS A 646 38.85 -13.63 -15.80
CA LYS A 646 39.69 -12.45 -16.12
C LYS A 646 40.74 -12.16 -15.04
N VAL A 647 40.35 -12.14 -13.77
CA VAL A 647 41.23 -11.87 -12.62
C VAL A 647 42.35 -12.92 -12.53
N VAL A 648 42.06 -14.21 -12.76
CA VAL A 648 43.10 -15.24 -12.79
C VAL A 648 44.06 -15.10 -13.97
N LYS A 649 43.67 -14.48 -15.10
CA LYS A 649 44.61 -14.14 -16.17
C LYS A 649 45.55 -13.00 -15.73
N ALA A 650 45.05 -11.98 -15.03
CA ALA A 650 45.85 -10.89 -14.49
C ALA A 650 46.83 -11.37 -13.38
N TRP A 651 46.34 -12.10 -12.38
CA TRP A 651 47.15 -12.65 -11.28
C TRP A 651 48.25 -13.61 -11.78
N ARG A 652 48.07 -14.33 -12.90
CA ARG A 652 49.14 -15.11 -13.53
C ARG A 652 50.32 -14.26 -13.99
N SER A 653 50.09 -13.03 -14.49
CA SER A 653 51.16 -12.11 -14.90
C SER A 653 51.93 -11.61 -13.67
N LEU A 654 51.20 -11.08 -12.69
CA LEU A 654 51.76 -10.55 -11.43
C LEU A 654 52.58 -11.62 -10.69
N GLN A 655 52.13 -12.88 -10.68
CA GLN A 655 52.91 -13.98 -10.10
C GLN A 655 54.24 -14.23 -10.83
N GLY A 656 54.27 -14.06 -12.15
CA GLY A 656 55.49 -14.13 -12.94
C GLY A 656 56.47 -13.03 -12.54
N GLU A 657 55.99 -11.79 -12.52
CA GLU A 657 56.75 -10.60 -12.12
C GLU A 657 57.30 -10.74 -10.68
N TRP A 658 56.49 -11.21 -9.72
CA TRP A 658 56.92 -11.51 -8.34
C TRP A 658 58.00 -12.60 -8.28
N LYS A 659 57.88 -13.67 -9.09
CA LYS A 659 58.89 -14.74 -9.18
C LYS A 659 60.19 -14.27 -9.85
N HIS A 660 60.14 -13.29 -10.75
CA HIS A 660 61.34 -12.66 -11.31
C HIS A 660 61.98 -11.67 -10.32
N SER A 661 61.18 -10.88 -9.60
CA SER A 661 61.65 -9.93 -8.59
C SER A 661 62.37 -10.62 -7.42
N SER A 662 61.76 -11.66 -6.84
CA SER A 662 62.34 -12.47 -5.75
C SER A 662 63.62 -13.23 -6.16
N ARG A 663 63.70 -13.72 -7.40
CA ARG A 663 64.93 -14.32 -7.95
C ARG A 663 66.05 -13.32 -8.22
N ASN A 664 65.72 -12.04 -8.44
CA ASN A 664 66.69 -10.98 -8.63
C ASN A 664 67.15 -10.35 -7.29
N SER A 665 66.27 -10.25 -6.30
CA SER A 665 66.65 -9.78 -4.95
C SER A 665 67.64 -10.74 -4.27
N SER A 666 67.57 -12.05 -4.55
CA SER A 666 68.55 -13.03 -4.10
C SER A 666 69.93 -12.92 -4.77
N LYS A 667 70.13 -11.98 -5.71
CA LYS A 667 71.41 -11.75 -6.41
C LYS A 667 71.94 -10.31 -6.33
N ASN A 668 71.13 -9.32 -5.95
CA ASN A 668 71.56 -7.93 -5.82
C ASN A 668 71.02 -7.28 -4.53
N GLY A 669 71.70 -7.53 -3.41
CA GLY A 669 71.54 -6.73 -2.21
C GLY A 669 72.11 -5.31 -2.40
N LYS A 670 71.36 -4.28 -1.96
CA LYS A 670 71.66 -2.83 -2.04
C LYS A 670 71.41 -2.14 -3.39
N LYS A 671 70.16 -1.67 -3.57
CA LYS A 671 69.88 -0.25 -3.89
C LYS A 671 68.51 0.12 -3.32
N ALA A 672 68.37 1.35 -2.81
CA ALA A 672 67.22 1.75 -2.00
C ALA A 672 65.99 2.15 -2.85
N ARG A 673 64.78 1.88 -2.33
CA ARG A 673 63.53 2.44 -2.87
C ARG A 673 63.59 3.97 -2.80
N ARG A 674 63.57 4.65 -3.95
CA ARG A 674 63.31 6.08 -4.04
C ARG A 674 61.79 6.28 -4.01
N LYS A 675 61.24 6.98 -3.01
CA LYS A 675 59.85 7.47 -3.09
C LYS A 675 59.79 8.50 -4.21
N GLU A 676 59.03 8.22 -5.26
CA GLU A 676 58.59 9.26 -6.19
C GLU A 676 57.30 9.86 -5.65
N LYS A 677 57.18 11.20 -5.73
CA LYS A 677 55.97 11.91 -5.36
C LYS A 677 54.99 11.88 -6.53
N THR A 678 53.75 11.51 -6.27
CA THR A 678 52.64 11.81 -7.16
C THR A 678 52.53 13.33 -7.34
N HIS A 679 52.82 13.83 -8.55
CA HIS A 679 52.53 15.20 -8.92
C HIS A 679 51.04 15.32 -9.25
N ALA A 680 50.32 16.19 -8.54
CA ALA A 680 48.96 16.55 -8.92
C ALA A 680 48.98 17.37 -10.22
N LEU A 681 48.14 17.00 -11.18
CA LEU A 681 47.86 17.82 -12.36
C LEU A 681 46.71 18.79 -12.06
N SER A 682 46.89 20.05 -12.47
CA SER A 682 46.01 21.16 -12.10
C SER A 682 44.71 21.20 -12.90
N HIS A 683 43.66 21.77 -12.31
CA HIS A 683 42.43 22.15 -13.01
C HIS A 683 42.69 23.02 -14.24
N ASN A 684 41.76 22.97 -15.20
CA ASN A 684 41.26 24.16 -15.87
C ASN A 684 39.75 24.03 -16.10
N ARG A 685 39.00 25.13 -15.99
CA ARG A 685 37.54 25.20 -16.11
C ARG A 685 37.13 26.14 -17.25
N GLY A 686 36.18 25.68 -18.07
CA GLY A 686 35.21 26.53 -18.75
C GLY A 686 35.67 27.34 -19.97
N GLY A 687 34.69 27.74 -20.79
CA GLY A 687 34.86 28.60 -21.96
C GLY A 687 34.08 28.09 -23.18
N ALA A 688 32.96 28.74 -23.51
CA ALA A 688 32.15 28.40 -24.68
C ALA A 688 32.45 29.33 -25.88
N GLY A 689 32.31 28.82 -27.10
CA GLY A 689 32.42 29.63 -28.32
C GLY A 689 32.07 28.82 -29.57
N CYS A 690 31.03 29.25 -30.30
CA CYS A 690 30.65 28.63 -31.57
C CYS A 690 31.34 29.32 -32.75
N SER A 691 31.78 28.55 -33.75
CA SER A 691 31.76 28.97 -35.16
C SER A 691 31.92 27.78 -36.11
N THR A 692 31.38 27.92 -37.31
CA THR A 692 31.26 26.88 -38.33
C THR A 692 32.43 26.84 -39.29
N SER A 693 32.84 25.66 -39.75
CA SER A 693 33.07 25.39 -41.17
C SER A 693 33.23 23.88 -41.44
N SER A 694 33.00 23.48 -42.69
CA SER A 694 33.01 22.09 -43.14
C SER A 694 34.17 21.83 -44.10
N SER A 695 34.95 20.78 -43.87
CA SER A 695 35.19 19.73 -44.89
C SER A 695 36.11 18.63 -44.36
N SER A 696 35.95 17.45 -44.94
CA SER A 696 36.74 16.24 -44.72
C SER A 696 38.24 16.41 -44.97
N GLU A 697 39.07 15.92 -44.04
CA GLU A 697 40.25 15.12 -44.39
C GLU A 697 40.62 14.16 -43.26
N THR A 698 41.26 13.03 -43.58
CA THR A 698 41.62 11.99 -42.61
C THR A 698 43.01 12.24 -42.02
N SER A 699 43.09 12.61 -40.74
CA SER A 699 44.35 12.63 -39.98
C SER A 699 44.28 11.72 -38.76
N SER A 700 45.04 10.62 -38.81
CA SER A 700 45.21 9.72 -37.68
C SER A 700 46.12 10.35 -36.62
N TYR A 701 45.55 10.83 -35.52
CA TYR A 701 46.32 11.11 -34.31
C TYR A 701 46.57 9.82 -33.55
N SER A 702 47.64 9.12 -33.95
CA SER A 702 48.26 8.06 -33.17
C SER A 702 48.67 8.59 -31.80
N ILE A 703 48.15 8.00 -30.74
CA ILE A 703 48.78 8.08 -29.41
C ILE A 703 50.19 7.50 -29.58
N ALA A 704 51.22 8.26 -29.19
CA ALA A 704 52.59 7.80 -29.29
C ALA A 704 52.81 6.59 -28.38
N GLU A 705 53.32 5.50 -28.93
CA GLU A 705 53.72 4.32 -28.16
C GLU A 705 54.97 4.62 -27.33
N ASP A 706 54.82 5.24 -26.16
CA ASP A 706 55.90 5.33 -25.17
C ASP A 706 56.05 3.96 -24.48
N LYS A 707 56.68 3.03 -25.22
CA LYS A 707 56.84 1.60 -24.89
C LYS A 707 57.81 1.37 -23.73
N SER A 708 57.37 1.77 -22.54
CA SER A 708 57.89 1.26 -21.28
C SER A 708 57.37 -0.18 -21.05
N PRO A 709 58.24 -1.20 -20.94
CA PRO A 709 57.80 -2.58 -20.72
C PRO A 709 57.56 -2.84 -19.23
N GLY A 710 56.39 -2.42 -18.72
CA GLY A 710 56.00 -2.69 -17.33
C GLY A 710 54.54 -2.36 -16.98
N ASN A 711 53.97 -3.15 -16.07
CA ASN A 711 52.74 -2.91 -15.31
C ASN A 711 51.45 -2.61 -16.11
N ASN A 712 51.00 -3.55 -16.94
CA ASN A 712 49.61 -3.58 -17.39
C ASN A 712 48.71 -4.28 -16.35
N MET A 713 48.69 -3.75 -15.12
CA MET A 713 47.95 -4.32 -13.98
C MET A 713 46.47 -3.94 -14.07
N MET A 714 45.60 -4.95 -14.17
CA MET A 714 44.14 -4.75 -14.12
C MET A 714 43.74 -3.97 -12.86
N SER A 715 42.94 -2.93 -13.02
CA SER A 715 42.51 -2.02 -11.96
C SER A 715 41.27 -2.51 -11.20
N TRP A 716 41.05 -1.96 -10.01
CA TRP A 716 39.83 -2.22 -9.21
C TRP A 716 38.56 -1.90 -10.02
N LYS A 717 38.59 -0.81 -10.80
CA LYS A 717 37.47 -0.30 -11.57
C LYS A 717 37.12 -1.21 -12.75
N GLU A 718 38.11 -1.83 -13.39
CA GLU A 718 37.87 -2.83 -14.45
C GLU A 718 37.22 -4.11 -13.91
N VAL A 719 37.63 -4.58 -12.72
CA VAL A 719 37.00 -5.74 -12.06
C VAL A 719 35.53 -5.48 -11.79
N TYR A 720 35.22 -4.34 -11.17
CA TYR A 720 33.84 -3.95 -10.87
C TYR A 720 33.02 -3.67 -12.15
N SER A 721 33.63 -3.10 -13.18
CA SER A 721 32.93 -2.80 -14.45
C SER A 721 32.40 -4.04 -15.17
N ILE A 722 32.98 -5.23 -14.96
CA ILE A 722 32.41 -6.49 -15.47
C ILE A 722 31.03 -6.73 -14.85
N ALA A 723 30.92 -6.67 -13.52
CA ALA A 723 29.66 -6.85 -12.81
C ALA A 723 28.65 -5.72 -13.10
N VAL A 724 29.10 -4.47 -13.28
CA VAL A 724 28.22 -3.36 -13.71
C VAL A 724 27.61 -3.62 -15.09
N LYS A 725 28.42 -4.02 -16.08
CA LYS A 725 27.99 -4.32 -17.46
C LYS A 725 26.98 -5.47 -17.51
N TRP A 726 27.23 -6.51 -16.72
CA TRP A 726 26.28 -7.61 -16.51
C TRP A 726 24.98 -7.15 -15.83
N ARG A 727 25.06 -6.31 -14.79
CA ARG A 727 23.86 -5.80 -14.09
C ARG A 727 23.01 -4.88 -14.98
N GLN A 728 23.65 -4.07 -15.84
CA GLN A 728 23.02 -3.20 -16.84
C GLN A 728 22.13 -3.96 -17.82
N ILE A 729 22.64 -5.04 -18.42
CA ILE A 729 21.89 -5.81 -19.43
C ILE A 729 20.84 -6.77 -18.82
N SER A 730 20.90 -7.00 -17.51
CA SER A 730 19.95 -7.89 -16.83
C SER A 730 18.56 -7.30 -16.64
N GLU A 731 18.41 -6.10 -16.09
CA GLU A 731 17.10 -5.50 -15.84
C GLU A 731 17.03 -4.14 -16.54
N PRO A 732 16.46 -4.05 -17.76
CA PRO A 732 16.41 -2.78 -18.48
C PRO A 732 15.70 -1.67 -17.68
N CYS A 733 14.70 -2.02 -16.86
CA CYS A 733 14.00 -1.10 -15.95
C CYS A 733 14.89 -0.37 -14.94
N ASP A 734 16.09 -0.87 -14.62
CA ASP A 734 16.99 -0.25 -13.65
C ASP A 734 18.09 0.59 -14.33
N PRO A 735 18.10 1.93 -14.18
CA PRO A 735 19.27 2.73 -14.47
C PRO A 735 20.40 2.37 -13.49
N VAL A 736 21.31 1.49 -13.92
CA VAL A 736 22.54 1.12 -13.21
C VAL A 736 23.70 1.74 -13.96
N VAL A 737 24.09 2.94 -13.56
CA VAL A 737 25.16 3.74 -14.19
C VAL A 737 26.07 4.34 -13.11
N TRP A 738 27.35 4.51 -13.44
CA TRP A 738 28.33 5.12 -12.53
C TRP A 738 27.98 6.59 -12.28
N ILE A 739 27.85 7.00 -11.02
CA ILE A 739 27.34 8.34 -10.70
C ILE A 739 28.30 9.46 -11.17
N ASN A 740 29.62 9.24 -11.16
CA ASN A 740 30.61 10.19 -11.71
C ASN A 740 30.67 10.25 -13.24
N LYS A 741 29.91 9.42 -13.96
CA LYS A 741 29.75 9.49 -15.43
C LYS A 741 28.43 10.17 -15.83
N LEU A 742 27.85 10.96 -14.92
CA LEU A 742 26.66 11.78 -15.12
C LEU A 742 27.06 13.27 -15.21
N SER A 743 26.13 14.20 -15.44
CA SER A 743 26.50 15.60 -15.71
C SER A 743 27.08 16.30 -14.47
N GLU A 744 27.73 17.45 -14.66
CA GLU A 744 28.27 18.25 -13.54
C GLU A 744 27.19 18.68 -12.53
N GLU A 745 25.94 18.91 -12.98
CA GLU A 745 24.79 19.21 -12.12
C GLU A 745 24.37 18.02 -11.24
N PHE A 746 24.72 16.80 -11.62
CA PHE A 746 24.45 15.58 -10.86
C PHE A 746 25.52 15.28 -9.81
N ASN A 747 26.78 15.65 -10.11
CA ASN A 747 27.93 15.47 -9.24
C ASN A 747 27.86 16.35 -7.97
N SER A 748 26.95 17.32 -7.88
CA SER A 748 26.79 18.20 -6.72
C SER A 748 26.17 17.55 -5.47
N GLY A 749 26.08 16.22 -5.41
CA GLY A 749 25.62 15.49 -4.22
C GLY A 749 24.48 14.48 -4.43
N PHE A 750 24.22 14.02 -5.66
CA PHE A 750 23.38 12.83 -5.82
C PHE A 750 23.97 11.62 -5.06
N GLY A 751 23.11 10.72 -4.60
CA GLY A 751 23.50 9.57 -3.81
C GLY A 751 22.40 8.52 -3.66
N SER A 752 22.76 7.34 -3.15
CA SER A 752 21.77 6.30 -2.80
C SER A 752 20.86 6.82 -1.69
N HIS A 753 19.54 6.75 -1.88
CA HIS A 753 18.54 7.11 -0.86
C HIS A 753 17.74 5.88 -0.45
N THR A 754 17.92 5.45 0.79
CA THR A 754 17.40 4.21 1.36
C THR A 754 16.48 4.54 2.55
N PRO A 755 15.18 4.80 2.32
CA PRO A 755 14.26 5.14 3.40
C PRO A 755 13.85 3.89 4.21
N LEU A 756 13.80 4.04 5.53
CA LEU A 756 13.27 3.05 6.47
C LEU A 756 11.84 3.43 6.88
N ILE A 757 11.57 4.72 7.03
CA ILE A 757 10.23 5.30 7.28
C ILE A 757 10.00 6.42 6.26
N VAL A 758 8.77 6.50 5.73
CA VAL A 758 8.29 7.59 4.85
C VAL A 758 6.96 8.12 5.39
N GLY A 759 7.02 9.25 6.09
CA GLY A 759 5.89 9.83 6.82
C GLY A 759 5.45 8.94 7.99
N GLN A 760 4.41 8.13 7.77
CA GLN A 760 4.00 7.07 8.70
C GLN A 760 4.25 5.66 8.14
N ALA A 761 4.59 5.52 6.85
CA ALA A 761 4.81 4.22 6.22
C ALA A 761 6.17 3.63 6.62
N LYS A 762 6.20 2.37 7.05
CA LYS A 762 7.43 1.60 7.30
C LYS A 762 7.80 0.82 6.03
N VAL A 763 9.01 1.02 5.52
CA VAL A 763 9.44 0.43 4.25
C VAL A 763 9.85 -1.03 4.49
N VAL A 764 8.99 -1.98 4.10
CA VAL A 764 9.12 -3.45 4.34
C VAL A 764 10.55 -3.98 4.24
N ARG A 765 11.26 -3.59 3.18
CA ARG A 765 12.62 -4.05 2.85
C ARG A 765 13.71 -3.58 3.84
N TYR A 766 13.55 -2.37 4.40
CA TYR A 766 14.62 -1.65 5.11
C TYR A 766 14.27 -1.34 6.57
N PHE A 767 12.99 -1.25 6.93
CA PHE A 767 12.54 -1.08 8.31
C PHE A 767 13.07 -2.14 9.29
N PRO A 768 13.33 -3.42 8.92
CA PRO A 768 13.98 -4.37 9.83
C PRO A 768 15.34 -3.91 10.39
N ASN A 769 16.05 -3.00 9.70
CA ASN A 769 17.29 -2.40 10.21
C ASN A 769 17.06 -1.14 11.06
N TYR A 770 15.82 -0.66 11.23
CA TYR A 770 15.48 0.61 11.89
C TYR A 770 16.19 0.79 13.25
N GLN A 771 16.06 -0.17 14.15
CA GLN A 771 16.65 -0.08 15.49
C GLN A 771 18.19 -0.06 15.43
N ARG A 772 18.79 -0.73 14.45
CA ARG A 772 20.25 -0.72 14.25
C ARG A 772 20.73 0.65 13.77
N VAL A 773 20.01 1.27 12.82
CA VAL A 773 20.29 2.64 12.36
C VAL A 773 20.12 3.64 13.49
N LEU A 774 19.06 3.51 14.30
CA LEU A 774 18.83 4.37 15.46
C LEU A 774 19.97 4.24 16.49
N THR A 775 20.39 3.02 16.84
CA THR A 775 21.54 2.79 17.73
C THR A 775 22.83 3.37 17.15
N VAL A 776 23.10 3.23 15.85
CA VAL A 776 24.28 3.83 15.20
C VAL A 776 24.20 5.37 15.19
N ALA A 777 23.01 5.96 14.96
CA ALA A 777 22.81 7.40 15.05
C ALA A 777 23.11 7.92 16.46
N LYS A 778 22.53 7.30 17.50
CA LYS A 778 22.79 7.65 18.91
C LYS A 778 24.26 7.49 19.29
N ARG A 779 24.92 6.42 18.84
CA ARG A 779 26.38 6.21 19.02
C ARG A 779 27.17 7.37 18.40
N VAL A 780 26.91 7.70 17.14
CA VAL A 780 27.67 8.77 16.45
C VAL A 780 27.42 10.12 17.10
N MET A 781 26.18 10.47 17.48
CA MET A 781 25.90 11.71 18.22
C MET A 781 26.70 11.81 19.53
N ASN A 782 26.85 10.69 20.25
CA ASN A 782 27.67 10.62 21.47
C ASN A 782 29.19 10.61 21.20
N GLU A 783 29.64 10.31 19.98
CA GLU A 783 31.04 10.41 19.56
C GLU A 783 31.40 11.80 19.00
N THR A 784 30.47 12.47 18.31
CA THR A 784 30.69 13.79 17.67
C THR A 784 30.26 14.96 18.53
N MET A 785 29.26 14.77 19.40
CA MET A 785 28.52 15.81 20.14
C MET A 785 27.76 16.83 19.28
N TYR A 786 27.59 16.56 17.98
CA TYR A 786 26.82 17.43 17.08
C TYR A 786 26.15 16.68 15.91
N VAL A 787 25.17 17.33 15.31
CA VAL A 787 24.53 16.99 14.01
C VAL A 787 24.52 18.22 13.10
N TYR A 788 24.15 18.04 11.83
CA TYR A 788 23.87 19.14 10.89
C TYR A 788 22.36 19.24 10.64
N ASN A 789 21.82 20.45 10.47
CA ASN A 789 20.44 20.61 10.03
C ASN A 789 20.27 20.62 8.51
N ALA A 790 19.04 20.84 8.03
CA ALA A 790 18.70 20.94 6.61
C ALA A 790 19.38 22.11 5.84
N LYS A 791 20.16 22.96 6.52
CA LYS A 791 20.94 24.07 5.93
C LYS A 791 22.46 23.84 6.08
N ASP A 792 22.86 22.61 6.43
CA ASP A 792 24.24 22.21 6.75
C ASP A 792 24.91 23.03 7.88
N THR A 793 24.09 23.68 8.73
CA THR A 793 24.57 24.35 9.95
C THR A 793 24.59 23.37 11.13
N ILE A 794 25.61 23.47 11.97
CA ILE A 794 25.83 22.59 13.12
C ILE A 794 24.78 22.86 14.21
N ILE A 795 24.19 21.81 14.76
CA ILE A 795 23.45 21.82 16.03
C ILE A 795 24.31 21.10 17.07
N ASP A 796 24.60 21.80 18.17
CA ASP A 796 25.32 21.24 19.33
C ASP A 796 24.37 20.41 20.21
N ILE A 797 24.88 19.26 20.66
CA ILE A 797 24.18 18.26 21.49
C ILE A 797 24.84 18.17 22.88
N SER A 798 26.00 18.82 23.09
CA SER A 798 26.72 18.84 24.37
C SER A 798 26.07 19.69 25.46
N GLU A 799 25.02 20.47 25.13
CA GLU A 799 24.21 21.21 26.11
C GLU A 799 23.53 20.27 27.12
N ASP A 800 23.49 20.69 28.39
CA ASP A 800 22.97 19.90 29.50
C ASP A 800 21.56 19.35 29.23
N GLY A 801 21.42 18.01 29.32
CA GLY A 801 20.18 17.28 29.08
C GLY A 801 20.05 16.69 27.67
N LYS A 802 20.37 17.44 26.61
CA LYS A 802 20.14 17.00 25.21
C LYS A 802 20.76 15.64 24.89
N LEU A 803 22.01 15.43 25.25
CA LEU A 803 22.70 14.16 25.02
C LEU A 803 22.02 12.99 25.77
N GLN A 804 21.48 13.23 26.97
CA GLN A 804 20.77 12.20 27.73
C GLN A 804 19.44 11.84 27.05
N ASP A 805 18.66 12.84 26.60
CA ASP A 805 17.41 12.62 25.87
C ASP A 805 17.67 11.91 24.53
N VAL A 806 18.71 12.30 23.80
CA VAL A 806 19.20 11.61 22.59
C VAL A 806 19.51 10.16 22.89
N LEU A 807 20.25 9.84 23.97
CA LEU A 807 20.60 8.46 24.32
C LEU A 807 19.36 7.63 24.73
N GLN A 808 18.38 8.24 25.39
CA GLN A 808 17.14 7.60 25.82
C GLN A 808 16.11 7.41 24.68
N ALA A 809 16.18 8.20 23.60
CA ALA A 809 15.22 8.16 22.48
C ALA A 809 15.02 6.76 21.86
N GLU A 810 13.76 6.30 21.74
CA GLU A 810 13.39 5.00 21.14
C GLU A 810 12.75 5.16 19.74
N SER A 811 12.19 6.33 19.45
CA SER A 811 11.54 6.67 18.17
C SER A 811 12.18 7.87 17.46
N CYS A 812 11.86 8.04 16.18
CA CYS A 812 12.15 9.28 15.45
C CYS A 812 11.50 10.52 16.07
N SER A 813 10.38 10.37 16.80
CA SER A 813 9.75 11.51 17.46
C SER A 813 10.57 11.98 18.66
N ASP A 814 11.08 11.05 19.46
CA ASP A 814 11.88 11.37 20.65
C ASP A 814 13.22 11.98 20.22
N LEU A 815 13.85 11.40 19.19
CA LEU A 815 15.10 11.91 18.65
C LEU A 815 14.93 13.27 17.96
N TYR A 816 13.79 13.53 17.29
CA TYR A 816 13.46 14.87 16.81
C TYR A 816 13.27 15.85 17.97
N ASN A 817 12.55 15.45 19.03
CA ASN A 817 12.25 16.32 20.17
C ASN A 817 13.53 16.70 20.96
N ALA A 818 14.49 15.78 21.10
CA ALA A 818 15.78 16.03 21.76
C ALA A 818 16.71 16.96 20.96
N ILE A 819 16.66 16.92 19.62
CA ILE A 819 17.49 17.75 18.74
C ILE A 819 16.82 19.11 18.42
N GLY A 820 15.49 19.13 18.31
CA GLY A 820 14.66 20.32 18.04
C GLY A 820 14.39 20.64 16.55
N ASP A 821 15.17 20.08 15.63
CA ASP A 821 15.12 20.37 14.17
C ASP A 821 15.27 19.10 13.32
N THR A 822 14.97 19.21 12.02
CA THR A 822 15.31 18.22 11.00
C THR A 822 16.83 18.16 10.80
N PHE A 823 17.42 16.98 10.91
CA PHE A 823 18.88 16.81 10.93
C PHE A 823 19.42 15.68 10.05
N TRP A 824 20.74 15.73 9.83
CA TRP A 824 21.55 14.64 9.33
C TRP A 824 22.89 14.53 10.08
N LEU A 825 23.48 13.33 10.04
CA LEU A 825 24.82 13.04 10.54
C LEU A 825 25.51 12.03 9.62
N ALA A 826 26.84 12.05 9.54
CA ALA A 826 27.61 11.03 8.82
C ALA A 826 28.05 9.91 9.77
N THR A 827 27.90 8.65 9.34
CA THR A 827 28.74 7.55 9.87
C THR A 827 30.17 7.74 9.37
N TRP A 828 31.14 7.12 10.03
CA TRP A 828 32.56 7.28 9.71
C TRP A 828 33.20 5.91 9.48
N CYS A 829 33.95 5.79 8.39
CA CYS A 829 34.74 4.61 8.08
C CYS A 829 36.21 4.87 8.40
N ASN A 830 36.86 3.96 9.13
CA ASN A 830 38.32 3.99 9.30
C ASN A 830 38.98 3.70 7.95
N SER A 831 39.94 4.54 7.54
CA SER A 831 40.65 4.42 6.26
C SER A 831 41.92 3.57 6.41
N VAL A 832 42.32 2.85 5.37
CA VAL A 832 43.53 2.01 5.34
C VAL A 832 44.59 2.53 4.36
N ALA A 833 44.21 3.39 3.40
CA ALA A 833 45.15 4.15 2.58
C ALA A 833 45.83 5.30 3.36
N PHE A 834 45.11 5.91 4.31
CA PHE A 834 45.59 7.05 5.09
C PHE A 834 45.56 6.75 6.60
N GLU A 835 46.74 6.52 7.19
CA GLU A 835 46.91 6.21 8.61
C GLU A 835 46.25 7.27 9.51
N GLY A 836 45.37 6.84 10.43
CA GLY A 836 44.64 7.71 11.36
C GLY A 836 43.47 8.51 10.76
N LYS A 837 43.25 8.48 9.44
CA LYS A 837 42.12 9.18 8.79
C LYS A 837 40.82 8.39 8.94
N ARG A 838 39.72 9.11 9.16
CA ARG A 838 38.36 8.62 8.93
C ARG A 838 37.76 9.30 7.69
N ILE A 839 37.07 8.52 6.86
CA ILE A 839 36.36 9.00 5.66
C ILE A 839 34.86 9.01 5.91
N GLU A 840 34.11 9.86 5.19
CA GLU A 840 32.66 9.94 5.33
C GLU A 840 32.02 8.61 4.91
N GLY A 841 31.36 7.93 5.85
CA GLY A 841 30.48 6.79 5.59
C GLY A 841 29.14 7.26 5.03
N THR A 842 28.04 6.61 5.34
CA THR A 842 26.72 7.08 4.89
C THR A 842 26.18 8.18 5.80
N ARG A 843 25.28 9.04 5.28
CA ARG A 843 24.51 9.97 6.12
C ARG A 843 23.24 9.30 6.64
N ILE A 844 22.96 9.41 7.93
CA ILE A 844 21.65 9.11 8.52
C ILE A 844 20.87 10.41 8.57
N THR A 845 19.62 10.40 8.08
CA THR A 845 18.78 11.60 7.93
C THR A 845 17.41 11.40 8.57
N LEU A 846 16.95 12.42 9.32
CA LEU A 846 15.63 12.45 9.97
C LEU A 846 14.95 13.77 9.63
N LEU A 847 13.89 13.71 8.83
CA LEU A 847 13.13 14.88 8.35
C LEU A 847 11.70 14.82 8.86
N LYS A 848 11.19 15.92 9.41
CA LYS A 848 9.78 16.05 9.81
C LYS A 848 8.96 16.62 8.65
N LYS A 849 7.87 15.96 8.24
CA LYS A 849 7.13 16.33 7.01
C LYS A 849 6.20 17.53 7.13
N ALA A 850 5.65 17.75 8.32
CA ALA A 850 4.93 18.97 8.68
C ALA A 850 4.99 19.16 10.21
N GLU A 851 5.07 20.41 10.68
CA GLU A 851 5.29 20.75 12.10
C GLU A 851 4.24 20.12 13.04
N GLN A 852 2.99 20.04 12.59
CA GLN A 852 1.85 19.50 13.35
C GLN A 852 1.69 17.97 13.19
N SER A 853 2.45 17.33 12.30
CA SER A 853 2.31 15.90 12.00
C SER A 853 3.24 15.03 12.87
N LYS A 854 2.78 13.81 13.19
CA LYS A 854 3.62 12.72 13.72
C LYS A 854 4.44 12.00 12.62
N ALA A 855 4.63 12.64 11.46
CA ALA A 855 5.12 11.99 10.24
C ALA A 855 6.58 12.37 9.94
N PHE A 856 7.43 11.35 9.82
CA PHE A 856 8.88 11.49 9.65
C PHE A 856 9.39 10.69 8.46
N ASP A 857 10.33 11.26 7.70
CA ASP A 857 11.15 10.51 6.76
C ASP A 857 12.49 10.20 7.44
N PHE A 858 12.70 8.92 7.78
CA PHE A 858 13.94 8.42 8.37
C PHE A 858 14.65 7.53 7.36
N ALA A 859 15.82 7.96 6.90
CA ALA A 859 16.48 7.39 5.73
C ALA A 859 18.00 7.45 5.84
N ILE A 860 18.64 6.42 5.29
CA ILE A 860 20.07 6.43 4.97
C ILE A 860 20.27 7.11 3.60
N ARG A 861 21.30 7.96 3.48
CA ARG A 861 21.69 8.65 2.26
C ARG A 861 23.19 8.59 2.05
N THR A 862 23.66 7.93 0.99
CA THR A 862 25.10 7.84 0.68
C THR A 862 25.42 8.81 -0.46
N PRO A 863 25.88 10.04 -0.18
CA PRO A 863 26.18 11.03 -1.23
C PRO A 863 27.41 10.62 -2.04
N CYS A 864 27.50 11.03 -3.30
CA CYS A 864 28.63 10.75 -4.19
C CYS A 864 29.27 12.05 -4.71
N THR A 865 29.71 12.92 -3.79
CA THR A 865 30.39 14.18 -4.09
C THR A 865 31.84 13.97 -4.57
N PRO A 866 32.44 14.86 -5.39
CA PRO A 866 33.79 14.66 -5.96
C PRO A 866 34.88 14.39 -4.92
N SER A 867 34.88 15.12 -3.80
CA SER A 867 35.81 14.88 -2.68
C SER A 867 35.71 13.47 -2.09
N ARG A 868 34.51 12.87 -2.11
CA ARG A 868 34.30 11.49 -1.68
C ARG A 868 34.78 10.50 -2.76
N TRP A 869 34.64 10.82 -4.04
CA TRP A 869 35.20 9.99 -5.12
C TRP A 869 36.72 9.87 -5.00
N ASP A 870 37.42 10.98 -4.77
CA ASP A 870 38.89 10.99 -4.62
C ASP A 870 39.34 10.13 -3.42
N ASP A 871 38.65 10.25 -2.29
CA ASP A 871 38.90 9.47 -1.07
C ASP A 871 38.66 7.96 -1.27
N TYR A 872 37.51 7.59 -1.84
CA TYR A 872 37.16 6.17 -2.02
C TYR A 872 37.83 5.50 -3.23
N ASP A 873 38.18 6.22 -4.29
CA ASP A 873 39.02 5.67 -5.37
C ASP A 873 40.40 5.27 -4.82
N THR A 874 40.96 6.11 -3.92
CA THR A 874 42.22 5.80 -3.24
C THR A 874 42.12 4.58 -2.31
N GLU A 875 41.07 4.47 -1.49
CA GLU A 875 40.84 3.27 -0.67
C GLU A 875 40.58 2.01 -1.51
N MET A 876 39.80 2.10 -2.59
CA MET A 876 39.52 0.98 -3.48
C MET A 876 40.78 0.51 -4.23
N ALA A 877 41.65 1.44 -4.65
CA ALA A 877 42.95 1.12 -5.23
C ALA A 877 43.87 0.42 -4.22
N MET A 878 43.98 0.94 -3.00
CA MET A 878 44.81 0.32 -1.94
C MET A 878 44.27 -1.04 -1.48
N ALA A 879 42.95 -1.20 -1.37
CA ALA A 879 42.32 -2.47 -1.06
C ALA A 879 42.52 -3.51 -2.19
N TRP A 880 42.50 -3.07 -3.46
CA TRP A 880 42.82 -3.93 -4.60
C TRP A 880 44.29 -4.35 -4.63
N GLU A 881 45.22 -3.43 -4.34
CA GLU A 881 46.65 -3.77 -4.23
C GLU A 881 46.86 -4.77 -3.09
N ALA A 882 46.17 -4.61 -1.96
CA ALA A 882 46.20 -5.57 -0.85
C ALA A 882 45.69 -6.97 -1.25
N VAL A 883 44.59 -7.06 -2.02
CA VAL A 883 44.10 -8.34 -2.58
C VAL A 883 45.14 -8.97 -3.51
N CYS A 884 45.72 -8.19 -4.42
CA CYS A 884 46.73 -8.69 -5.35
C CYS A 884 48.00 -9.14 -4.64
N ASN A 885 48.49 -8.37 -3.66
CA ASN A 885 49.68 -8.71 -2.86
C ASN A 885 49.44 -9.94 -1.97
N ALA A 886 48.25 -10.10 -1.40
CA ALA A 886 47.89 -11.26 -0.59
C ALA A 886 47.88 -12.56 -1.42
N TYR A 887 47.31 -12.54 -2.64
CA TYR A 887 47.21 -13.74 -3.47
C TYR A 887 48.43 -14.01 -4.35
N CYS A 888 49.04 -13.00 -4.95
CA CYS A 888 50.13 -13.13 -5.94
C CYS A 888 51.54 -13.28 -5.33
N GLY A 889 51.61 -13.58 -4.03
CA GLY A 889 52.84 -13.90 -3.29
C GLY A 889 53.02 -15.41 -3.13
N GLU A 890 53.10 -15.86 -1.88
CA GLU A 890 53.26 -17.27 -1.50
C GLU A 890 51.93 -18.05 -1.51
N ALA A 891 50.79 -17.36 -1.31
CA ALA A 891 49.45 -17.95 -1.29
C ALA A 891 48.93 -18.42 -2.66
N TYR A 892 49.66 -18.14 -3.76
CA TYR A 892 49.17 -18.35 -5.12
C TYR A 892 48.92 -19.82 -5.45
N GLY A 893 47.64 -20.19 -5.60
CA GLY A 893 47.23 -21.58 -5.78
C GLY A 893 47.50 -22.47 -4.55
N SER A 894 47.80 -21.87 -3.39
CA SER A 894 47.94 -22.58 -2.12
C SER A 894 46.60 -23.15 -1.66
N THR A 895 46.68 -24.20 -0.85
CA THR A 895 45.53 -24.77 -0.13
C THR A 895 45.67 -24.63 1.40
N ASP A 896 46.69 -23.89 1.87
CA ASP A 896 46.90 -23.64 3.29
C ASP A 896 45.87 -22.64 3.85
N PRO A 897 45.12 -22.99 4.91
CA PRO A 897 44.14 -22.09 5.51
C PRO A 897 44.72 -20.76 6.00
N GLY A 898 45.94 -20.74 6.56
CA GLY A 898 46.55 -19.52 7.12
C GLY A 898 46.96 -18.51 6.04
N MET A 899 47.55 -18.98 4.95
CA MET A 899 47.80 -18.15 3.77
C MET A 899 46.49 -17.64 3.14
N LEU A 900 45.46 -18.49 3.06
CA LEU A 900 44.17 -18.11 2.46
C LEU A 900 43.33 -17.18 3.35
N GLU A 901 43.53 -17.14 4.67
CA GLU A 901 42.84 -16.20 5.57
C GLU A 901 43.17 -14.75 5.22
N ASN A 902 44.46 -14.42 5.01
CA ASN A 902 44.89 -13.09 4.58
C ASN A 902 44.23 -12.65 3.25
N VAL A 903 43.95 -13.61 2.36
CA VAL A 903 43.25 -13.37 1.08
C VAL A 903 41.76 -13.12 1.34
N GLN A 904 41.13 -13.85 2.26
CA GLN A 904 39.74 -13.60 2.68
C GLN A 904 39.56 -12.19 3.26
N ASP A 905 40.45 -11.76 4.15
CA ASP A 905 40.39 -10.44 4.77
C ASP A 905 40.59 -9.30 3.77
N ALA A 906 41.50 -9.45 2.80
CA ALA A 906 41.71 -8.46 1.75
C ALA A 906 40.46 -8.31 0.85
N ILE A 907 39.85 -9.44 0.45
CA ILE A 907 38.63 -9.47 -0.38
C ILE A 907 37.43 -8.87 0.38
N LEU A 908 37.28 -9.20 1.67
CA LEU A 908 36.23 -8.63 2.52
C LEU A 908 36.41 -7.12 2.75
N ARG A 909 37.65 -6.66 2.98
CA ARG A 909 37.98 -5.23 3.12
C ARG A 909 37.68 -4.41 1.86
N MET A 910 38.01 -4.93 0.68
CA MET A 910 37.66 -4.30 -0.60
C MET A 910 36.13 -4.17 -0.77
N THR A 911 35.39 -5.17 -0.29
CA THR A 911 33.92 -5.20 -0.36
C THR A 911 33.26 -4.25 0.64
N TYR A 912 33.81 -4.12 1.84
CA TYR A 912 33.40 -3.14 2.85
C TYR A 912 33.46 -1.70 2.32
N TYR A 913 34.56 -1.32 1.67
CA TYR A 913 34.70 0.03 1.10
C TYR A 913 33.74 0.25 -0.08
N TRP A 914 33.52 -0.75 -0.94
CA TRP A 914 32.54 -0.64 -2.02
C TRP A 914 31.11 -0.38 -1.50
N TYR A 915 30.68 -1.07 -0.43
CA TYR A 915 29.34 -0.84 0.14
C TYR A 915 29.21 0.52 0.85
N ASN A 916 30.28 1.07 1.41
CA ASN A 916 30.27 2.44 1.95
C ASN A 916 30.45 3.52 0.87
N PHE A 917 31.02 3.18 -0.29
CA PHE A 917 31.15 4.08 -1.45
C PHE A 917 29.82 4.26 -2.20
N MET A 918 29.11 3.15 -2.44
CA MET A 918 27.88 3.08 -3.26
C MET A 918 27.92 3.86 -4.60
N PRO A 919 28.95 3.69 -5.46
CA PRO A 919 29.23 4.58 -6.60
C PRO A 919 28.24 4.45 -7.79
N LEU A 920 27.23 3.58 -7.70
CA LEU A 920 26.23 3.36 -8.73
C LEU A 920 24.87 3.92 -8.32
N SER A 921 24.17 4.50 -9.29
CA SER A 921 22.81 5.07 -9.17
C SER A 921 21.77 4.07 -8.65
N ARG A 922 21.93 2.79 -8.97
CA ARG A 922 21.27 1.63 -8.34
C ARG A 922 22.20 0.42 -8.37
N GLY A 923 21.88 -0.61 -7.58
CA GLY A 923 22.48 -1.94 -7.73
C GLY A 923 23.85 -2.18 -7.07
N SER A 924 24.44 -1.16 -6.41
CA SER A 924 25.73 -1.26 -5.71
C SER A 924 25.84 -2.49 -4.80
N ALA A 925 24.80 -2.82 -4.02
CA ALA A 925 24.76 -4.00 -3.16
C ALA A 925 24.94 -5.32 -3.92
N ALA A 926 24.17 -5.52 -5.01
CA ALA A 926 24.26 -6.72 -5.83
C ALA A 926 25.62 -6.82 -6.55
N VAL A 927 26.12 -5.71 -7.09
CA VAL A 927 27.43 -5.66 -7.77
C VAL A 927 28.57 -5.99 -6.80
N GLY A 928 28.54 -5.48 -5.57
CA GLY A 928 29.53 -5.79 -4.54
C GLY A 928 29.60 -7.28 -4.20
N TYR A 929 28.45 -7.91 -3.97
CA TYR A 929 28.41 -9.33 -3.66
C TYR A 929 28.78 -10.22 -4.86
N VAL A 930 28.49 -9.80 -6.09
CA VAL A 930 28.95 -10.47 -7.32
C VAL A 930 30.48 -10.43 -7.44
N VAL A 931 31.11 -9.28 -7.17
CA VAL A 931 32.58 -9.18 -7.20
C VAL A 931 33.21 -9.98 -6.06
N LEU A 932 32.63 -9.96 -4.84
CA LEU A 932 33.05 -10.80 -3.71
C LEU A 932 33.09 -12.28 -4.12
N LEU A 933 32.01 -12.81 -4.71
CA LEU A 933 31.94 -14.20 -5.20
C LEU A 933 32.97 -14.47 -6.31
N GLY A 934 33.14 -13.54 -7.26
CA GLY A 934 34.09 -13.66 -8.36
C GLY A 934 35.56 -13.68 -7.90
N LEU A 935 35.91 -12.90 -6.88
CA LEU A 935 37.27 -12.87 -6.31
C LEU A 935 37.57 -14.10 -5.45
N PHE A 936 36.60 -14.61 -4.69
CA PHE A 936 36.75 -15.89 -3.99
C PHE A 936 36.93 -17.05 -4.99
N LEU A 937 36.10 -17.08 -6.04
CA LEU A 937 36.22 -18.09 -7.10
C LEU A 937 37.58 -18.00 -7.81
N ALA A 938 38.06 -16.79 -8.14
CA ALA A 938 39.40 -16.55 -8.68
C ALA A 938 40.51 -17.13 -7.79
N ALA A 939 40.38 -17.00 -6.47
CA ALA A 939 41.32 -17.52 -5.48
C ALA A 939 41.24 -19.06 -5.29
N ASN A 940 40.31 -19.74 -5.97
CA ASN A 940 39.95 -21.16 -5.83
C ASN A 940 39.15 -21.48 -4.55
N MET A 941 38.48 -20.50 -3.96
CA MET A 941 37.61 -20.66 -2.80
C MET A 941 36.15 -20.60 -3.24
N GLU A 942 35.49 -21.76 -3.35
CA GLU A 942 34.09 -21.87 -3.77
C GLU A 942 33.15 -21.66 -2.55
N VAL A 943 32.42 -20.54 -2.51
CA VAL A 943 31.46 -20.23 -1.43
C VAL A 943 30.26 -21.18 -1.50
N MET A 944 30.13 -22.14 -0.58
CA MET A 944 29.04 -23.11 -0.63
C MET A 944 27.74 -22.62 0.02
N ALA A 945 27.80 -21.75 1.04
CA ALA A 945 26.61 -21.19 1.69
C ALA A 945 25.79 -20.27 0.76
N SER A 946 24.62 -19.86 1.28
CA SER A 946 23.86 -18.69 0.84
C SER A 946 23.78 -17.71 2.01
N ILE A 947 23.42 -16.45 1.75
CA ILE A 947 23.30 -15.43 2.79
C ILE A 947 22.23 -15.84 3.83
N PRO A 948 22.49 -15.75 5.15
CA PRO A 948 21.54 -16.21 6.18
C PRO A 948 20.19 -15.46 6.15
N PRO A 949 19.09 -16.10 6.60
CA PRO A 949 17.79 -15.43 6.74
C PRO A 949 17.86 -14.18 7.64
N GLY A 950 17.23 -13.09 7.21
CA GLY A 950 17.27 -11.80 7.91
C GLY A 950 18.57 -10.99 7.74
N PHE A 951 19.62 -11.56 7.15
CA PHE A 951 20.94 -10.94 7.01
C PHE A 951 21.06 -10.14 5.70
N GLN A 952 21.67 -8.95 5.76
CA GLN A 952 21.91 -8.10 4.58
C GLN A 952 23.36 -7.59 4.60
N VAL A 953 24.20 -8.11 3.69
CA VAL A 953 25.67 -7.96 3.72
C VAL A 953 26.12 -6.51 3.52
N ASP A 954 25.38 -5.73 2.73
CA ASP A 954 25.61 -4.29 2.55
C ASP A 954 25.31 -3.50 3.84
N TRP A 955 24.23 -3.84 4.55
CA TRP A 955 23.88 -3.22 5.82
C TRP A 955 24.88 -3.49 6.94
N GLU A 956 25.53 -4.66 6.97
CA GLU A 956 26.62 -4.89 7.92
C GLU A 956 27.75 -3.88 7.72
N ALA A 957 28.23 -3.74 6.48
CA ALA A 957 29.31 -2.79 6.15
C ALA A 957 28.93 -1.33 6.41
N ILE A 958 27.67 -0.94 6.16
CA ILE A 958 27.17 0.44 6.32
C ILE A 958 27.03 0.85 7.81
N LEU A 959 26.86 -0.12 8.72
CA LEU A 959 26.63 0.12 10.14
C LEU A 959 27.88 -0.08 11.03
N THR A 960 28.86 -0.87 10.57
CA THR A 960 30.20 -0.95 11.16
C THR A 960 31.07 0.24 10.71
N SER A 961 31.91 0.76 11.61
CA SER A 961 32.85 1.86 11.31
C SER A 961 34.23 1.38 10.85
N ASP A 962 34.51 0.08 10.92
CA ASP A 962 35.80 -0.51 10.57
C ASP A 962 35.65 -1.79 9.71
N PRO A 963 36.61 -2.06 8.80
CA PRO A 963 36.56 -3.23 7.93
C PRO A 963 36.83 -4.57 8.62
N ILE A 964 37.35 -4.58 9.86
CA ILE A 964 37.74 -5.81 10.57
C ILE A 964 36.51 -6.44 11.21
N SER A 965 35.73 -5.67 11.97
CA SER A 965 34.42 -6.09 12.52
C SER A 965 33.47 -6.59 11.42
N PHE A 966 33.48 -5.93 10.26
CA PHE A 966 32.76 -6.42 9.08
C PHE A 966 33.29 -7.79 8.61
N ALA A 967 34.60 -7.91 8.39
CA ALA A 967 35.22 -9.16 7.92
C ALA A 967 34.96 -10.32 8.89
N GLU A 968 35.09 -10.11 10.19
CA GLU A 968 34.76 -11.10 11.24
C GLU A 968 33.29 -11.54 11.16
N THR A 969 32.36 -10.59 11.01
CA THR A 969 30.92 -10.86 10.94
C THR A 969 30.55 -11.68 9.70
N ILE A 970 31.20 -11.45 8.55
CA ILE A 970 30.98 -12.28 7.34
C ILE A 970 31.72 -13.63 7.43
N LYS A 971 32.94 -13.66 7.99
CA LYS A 971 33.73 -14.88 8.21
C LYS A 971 32.93 -15.95 8.96
N GLN A 972 32.19 -15.58 10.00
CA GLN A 972 31.44 -16.49 10.88
C GLN A 972 30.56 -17.52 10.14
N TRP A 973 29.89 -17.12 9.05
CA TRP A 973 29.00 -18.01 8.28
C TRP A 973 29.54 -18.36 6.90
N MET A 974 30.29 -17.45 6.27
CA MET A 974 30.77 -17.65 4.91
C MET A 974 32.01 -18.56 4.87
N CYS A 975 33.00 -18.33 5.75
CA CYS A 975 34.29 -19.01 5.68
C CYS A 975 34.26 -20.50 6.03
N PRO A 976 33.46 -20.97 7.03
CA PRO A 976 33.19 -22.40 7.22
C PRO A 976 32.52 -23.10 6.03
N SER A 977 32.01 -22.35 5.05
CA SER A 977 31.43 -22.88 3.81
C SER A 977 32.35 -22.80 2.59
N LEU A 978 33.58 -22.29 2.73
CA LEU A 978 34.53 -22.21 1.62
C LEU A 978 35.10 -23.58 1.29
N LYS A 979 34.83 -24.04 0.07
CA LYS A 979 35.40 -25.27 -0.49
C LYS A 979 36.57 -24.91 -1.41
N ILE A 980 37.78 -25.31 -1.04
CA ILE A 980 38.96 -25.12 -1.91
C ILE A 980 38.81 -26.03 -3.13
N SER A 981 38.69 -25.44 -4.32
CA SER A 981 38.17 -26.10 -5.53
C SER A 981 38.78 -25.51 -6.80
N ASN A 982 39.37 -26.36 -7.64
CA ASN A 982 39.84 -25.98 -8.98
C ASN A 982 38.81 -26.24 -10.09
N ALA A 983 37.71 -26.95 -9.81
CA ALA A 983 36.76 -27.45 -10.81
C ALA A 983 36.04 -26.35 -11.62
N TRP A 984 35.97 -25.13 -11.07
CA TRP A 984 35.43 -23.97 -11.79
C TRP A 984 36.25 -23.60 -13.04
N LYS A 985 37.51 -24.04 -13.12
CA LYS A 985 38.38 -23.80 -14.28
C LYS A 985 38.00 -24.66 -15.49
N ASP A 986 37.18 -25.69 -15.28
CA ASP A 986 36.58 -26.51 -16.33
C ASP A 986 35.27 -25.90 -16.86
N TYR A 987 34.77 -24.81 -16.25
CA TYR A 987 33.63 -24.07 -16.78
C TYR A 987 34.00 -23.37 -18.10
N PRO A 988 33.15 -23.43 -19.14
CA PRO A 988 33.39 -22.74 -20.39
C PRO A 988 33.66 -21.23 -20.20
N GLU A 989 34.54 -20.67 -21.02
CA GLU A 989 34.85 -19.26 -20.96
C GLU A 989 33.63 -18.43 -21.38
N VAL A 990 33.21 -17.49 -20.52
CA VAL A 990 31.96 -16.73 -20.69
C VAL A 990 32.00 -15.95 -22.01
N ALA A 991 33.09 -15.24 -22.26
CA ALA A 991 33.27 -14.36 -23.42
C ALA A 991 33.31 -15.10 -24.78
N SER A 992 33.68 -16.39 -24.81
CA SER A 992 33.65 -17.19 -26.05
C SER A 992 32.41 -18.10 -26.15
N THR A 993 31.75 -18.41 -25.03
CA THR A 993 30.47 -19.16 -24.99
C THR A 993 29.27 -18.25 -25.30
N LEU A 994 29.33 -16.98 -24.88
CA LEU A 994 28.31 -15.95 -25.09
C LEU A 994 28.97 -14.71 -25.75
N PRO A 995 29.45 -14.82 -27.01
CA PRO A 995 30.30 -13.80 -27.61
C PRO A 995 29.58 -12.47 -27.87
N THR A 996 28.31 -12.48 -28.26
CA THR A 996 27.56 -11.26 -28.62
C THR A 996 26.57 -10.84 -27.56
N THR A 997 26.27 -9.53 -27.51
CA THR A 997 25.19 -8.94 -26.70
C THR A 997 23.87 -9.70 -26.84
N GLY A 998 23.48 -10.09 -28.06
CA GLY A 998 22.28 -10.88 -28.32
C GLY A 998 22.33 -12.30 -27.74
N SER A 999 23.51 -12.94 -27.73
CA SER A 999 23.69 -14.25 -27.09
C SER A 999 23.61 -14.17 -25.56
N VAL A 1000 24.04 -13.05 -24.96
CA VAL A 1000 23.89 -12.75 -23.54
C VAL A 1000 22.42 -12.51 -23.18
N VAL A 1001 21.70 -11.67 -23.93
CA VAL A 1001 20.25 -11.42 -23.75
C VAL A 1001 19.47 -12.74 -23.86
N ALA A 1002 19.80 -13.60 -24.82
CA ALA A 1002 19.18 -14.91 -24.97
C ALA A 1002 19.48 -15.84 -23.77
N ALA A 1003 20.73 -15.92 -23.31
CA ALA A 1003 21.10 -16.73 -22.14
C ALA A 1003 20.44 -16.26 -20.84
N LEU A 1004 20.29 -14.94 -20.64
CA LEU A 1004 19.53 -14.36 -19.52
C LEU A 1004 18.00 -14.56 -19.65
N SER A 1005 17.51 -15.00 -20.81
CA SER A 1005 16.09 -15.24 -21.12
C SER A 1005 15.74 -16.72 -21.32
N TYR A 1006 16.72 -17.62 -21.11
CA TYR A 1006 16.58 -19.05 -21.36
C TYR A 1006 16.07 -19.78 -20.11
N TYR A 1007 14.97 -20.52 -20.23
CA TYR A 1007 14.53 -21.44 -19.18
C TYR A 1007 14.07 -22.73 -19.86
N ASP A 1008 14.34 -23.86 -19.19
CA ASP A 1008 13.68 -25.12 -19.50
C ASP A 1008 12.24 -25.03 -18.94
N ASP A 1009 11.35 -24.37 -19.69
CA ASP A 1009 9.89 -24.28 -19.47
C ASP A 1009 9.17 -25.43 -20.22
#